data_AF-A0A6N3DBI1-F1
#
_entry.id   AF-A0A6N3DBI1-F1
#
_cell.length_a   1.000
_cell.length_b   1.000
_cell.length_c   1.000
_cell.angle_alpha   90.00
_cell.angle_beta   90.00
_cell.angle_gamma   90.00
#
_symmetry.space_group_name_H-M   'P 1'
#
loop_
_entity.id
_entity.type
_entity.pdbx_description
1 polymer ?
#
loop_
_entity_poly.entity_id
_entity_poly.type
_entity_poly.pdbx_seq_one_letter_code
_entity_poly.pdbx_strand_id
1 'polypeptide(L)'
;MIVNKPKKKKKISRFFVLNIIMVVLFTTILSRLVYLQIYKHADYKERADISSTRLISEDAPRGKIYDSEGNILATNIQTYNLTYTKPNDENENFYETMSNVFKILSENGEEFQDDLLLKLDSSGKFYFDFKTDDADTKKIVEVRFKRDRGLNEEIEKDEFEGKETDFTDDEIALVDKELLKISPEETFYKLVKIYNLQELVNPVPVQEEGETNKAYNARLEAYNDKYDEMPGKEILDELLTKYSLKEVRQYMVVKDAIKMQSFKGYRAVTIAENIKQDTAFIVYQKLNDLPGIDVSIEPIRYYPYNTLASSTLGYLSSIDSSKETNYELRGYDASSDLIGVAGIESAFENELKGVKGGTTVKVNSKGRVTEELFRLDSYPGNNVHLTIDKNVQYAAEQALKDTLERVRSSIAPNATRGAVVAIEVNTGRVIAMASYPDYDPNVFSIPGKLTDELSQEYFDPDIDAYAKEFIKRTGATGGIDYLFPIDEDTGKRVDVFDTYPKKFFNYATQGLLPPGSTFKPITAIAGLMEGVVTEGEVMMDNNGTWSTDELPGMILKNFEGRANGATDLRKALEVSSNYYFYELGYRLYKKNGGSVNGGNIEALDTLAHYAWKFGLGMSHEDQNEKSLSTGIQIQEDFGQVYNFESWKAQSIRNPMYDIVEALQKGVYHSFLFVPFDIEDNESDPDDLKEAKTALKNEMKAALEKVGTDEEITDNTKFAESLVPYIKKVMDISPQFKSAVVETSKNRSVDINEEAGVIADAIAFYIINNQAVQIKTPGQIISSAIGQGMNLATPVQMANYVATLASGGKRYKVSVVDKVTTPTGEVIKEYKPELVDELDIPEQYLQAVKDGMYRVNTSPSNGTAYNSFANFPIKVAGKTGTADFSTDENYRIQGRAAYGNYISFAPLDDPKIAIFSTIYDGSRGSEGATIHKAIYEAFFKEELLKLDPSYASKSESFRKYVQDSPLKDNKDDSIKIDTTGN
;
A
#
# COMPACT_ATOMS: atom_id res chain seq x y z
N MET A 1 -75.63 -27.37 99.17
CA MET A 1 -74.20 -27.55 98.79
C MET A 1 -74.18 -28.62 97.72
N ILE A 2 -73.81 -28.44 96.45
CA ILE A 2 -72.93 -27.51 95.73
C ILE A 2 -73.64 -27.19 94.40
N VAL A 3 -73.66 -25.90 94.00
CA VAL A 3 -74.28 -25.44 92.74
C VAL A 3 -73.26 -25.53 91.61
N ASN A 4 -73.64 -26.24 90.53
CA ASN A 4 -72.82 -26.45 89.34
C ASN A 4 -72.71 -25.13 88.53
N LYS A 5 -71.50 -24.57 88.39
CA LYS A 5 -71.23 -23.37 87.56
C LYS A 5 -70.87 -23.78 86.11
N PRO A 6 -71.25 -22.97 85.10
CA PRO A 6 -71.15 -23.34 83.68
C PRO A 6 -69.75 -23.10 83.08
N LYS A 7 -69.31 -23.98 82.18
CA LYS A 7 -68.14 -23.76 81.30
C LYS A 7 -68.49 -22.71 80.23
N LYS A 8 -67.94 -21.49 80.32
CA LYS A 8 -67.93 -20.51 79.21
C LYS A 8 -66.83 -20.89 78.21
N LYS A 9 -67.20 -21.14 76.95
CA LYS A 9 -66.26 -21.21 75.82
C LYS A 9 -65.54 -19.85 75.69
N LYS A 10 -64.20 -19.82 75.79
CA LYS A 10 -63.39 -18.62 75.52
C LYS A 10 -63.55 -18.26 74.04
N LYS A 11 -64.27 -17.18 73.73
CA LYS A 11 -64.24 -16.58 72.38
C LYS A 11 -62.91 -15.86 72.22
N ILE A 12 -62.15 -16.21 71.18
CA ILE A 12 -60.90 -15.54 70.83
C ILE A 12 -61.22 -14.08 70.50
N SER A 13 -60.55 -13.15 71.18
CA SER A 13 -60.69 -11.71 70.91
C SER A 13 -60.15 -11.39 69.52
N ARG A 14 -60.87 -10.57 68.74
CA ARG A 14 -60.39 -10.08 67.43
C ARG A 14 -59.02 -9.41 67.53
N PHE A 15 -58.73 -8.76 68.67
CA PHE A 15 -57.43 -8.16 68.96
C PHE A 15 -56.30 -9.19 69.13
N PHE A 16 -56.60 -10.38 69.66
CA PHE A 16 -55.62 -11.47 69.78
C PHE A 16 -55.29 -12.08 68.42
N VAL A 17 -56.29 -12.24 67.56
CA VAL A 17 -56.08 -12.67 66.16
C VAL A 17 -55.24 -11.64 65.40
N LEU A 18 -55.51 -10.35 65.59
CA LEU A 18 -54.75 -9.26 64.95
C LEU A 18 -53.27 -9.26 65.39
N ASN A 19 -52.99 -9.52 66.67
CA ASN A 19 -51.60 -9.65 67.15
C ASN A 19 -50.89 -10.86 66.56
N ILE A 20 -51.56 -12.01 66.40
CA ILE A 20 -50.97 -13.17 65.74
C ILE A 20 -50.64 -12.86 64.28
N ILE A 21 -51.56 -12.20 63.56
CA ILE A 21 -51.32 -11.77 62.18
C ILE A 21 -50.11 -10.82 62.11
N MET A 22 -50.02 -9.84 63.01
CA MET A 22 -48.89 -8.92 63.08
C MET A 22 -47.58 -9.65 63.38
N VAL A 23 -47.56 -10.59 64.32
CA VAL A 23 -46.37 -11.40 64.64
C VAL A 23 -45.94 -12.22 63.43
N VAL A 24 -46.86 -12.90 62.74
CA VAL A 24 -46.54 -13.68 61.53
C VAL A 24 -45.98 -12.76 60.43
N LEU A 25 -46.58 -11.59 60.24
CA LEU A 25 -46.16 -10.62 59.22
C LEU A 25 -44.76 -10.08 59.51
N PHE A 26 -44.49 -9.64 60.75
CA PHE A 26 -43.16 -9.21 61.16
C PHE A 26 -42.13 -10.33 61.09
N THR A 27 -42.49 -11.56 61.48
CA THR A 27 -41.57 -12.71 61.39
C THR A 27 -41.23 -13.02 59.94
N THR A 28 -42.19 -12.88 59.02
CA THR A 28 -41.97 -13.08 57.58
C THR A 28 -41.03 -12.01 57.01
N ILE A 29 -41.24 -10.74 57.39
CA ILE A 29 -40.36 -9.62 57.01
C ILE A 29 -38.95 -9.81 57.58
N LEU A 30 -38.82 -10.18 58.86
CA LEU A 30 -37.52 -10.41 59.50
C LEU A 30 -36.78 -11.58 58.84
N SER A 31 -37.49 -12.66 58.53
CA SER A 31 -36.92 -13.83 57.85
C SER A 31 -36.44 -13.46 56.45
N ARG A 32 -37.20 -12.63 55.73
CA ARG A 32 -36.79 -12.11 54.41
C ARG A 32 -35.58 -11.19 54.53
N LEU A 33 -35.51 -10.35 55.56
CA LEU A 33 -34.37 -9.47 55.83
C LEU A 33 -33.10 -10.29 56.11
N VAL A 34 -33.18 -11.32 56.95
CA VAL A 34 -32.07 -12.24 57.24
C VAL A 34 -31.63 -12.99 55.97
N TYR A 35 -32.59 -13.43 55.14
CA TYR A 35 -32.28 -14.05 53.85
C TYR A 35 -31.50 -13.10 52.93
N LEU A 36 -31.91 -11.83 52.84
CA LEU A 36 -31.23 -10.84 52.00
C LEU A 36 -29.85 -10.45 52.56
N GLN A 37 -29.75 -10.21 53.87
CA GLN A 37 -28.54 -9.66 54.49
C GLN A 37 -27.49 -10.71 54.87
N ILE A 38 -27.86 -11.96 55.11
CA ILE A 38 -26.92 -13.01 55.55
C ILE A 38 -26.74 -14.06 54.46
N TYR A 39 -27.83 -14.63 53.94
CA TYR A 39 -27.73 -15.71 52.94
C TYR A 39 -27.30 -15.19 51.56
N LYS A 40 -27.93 -14.10 51.09
CA LYS A 40 -27.60 -13.45 49.82
C LYS A 40 -26.47 -12.42 49.89
N HIS A 41 -25.82 -12.27 51.05
CA HIS A 41 -24.75 -11.27 51.24
C HIS A 41 -23.61 -11.43 50.23
N ALA A 42 -23.12 -12.66 50.07
CA ALA A 42 -22.02 -12.96 49.17
C ALA A 42 -22.41 -12.65 47.71
N ASP A 43 -23.58 -13.11 47.25
CA ASP A 43 -24.11 -12.81 45.91
C ASP A 43 -24.25 -11.29 45.66
N TYR A 44 -24.80 -10.53 46.62
CA TYR A 44 -24.98 -9.09 46.44
C TYR A 44 -23.68 -8.30 46.53
N LYS A 45 -22.75 -8.74 47.37
CA LYS A 45 -21.41 -8.17 47.46
C LYS A 45 -20.62 -8.43 46.19
N GLU A 46 -20.65 -9.65 45.67
CA GLU A 46 -20.01 -10.02 44.40
C GLU A 46 -20.62 -9.25 43.23
N ARG A 47 -21.95 -9.12 43.16
CA ARG A 47 -22.62 -8.28 42.15
C ARG A 47 -22.23 -6.80 42.26
N ALA A 48 -22.07 -6.29 43.47
CA ALA A 48 -21.62 -4.92 43.71
C ALA A 48 -20.12 -4.72 43.40
N ASP A 49 -19.28 -5.73 43.66
CA ASP A 49 -17.86 -5.71 43.34
C ASP A 49 -17.64 -5.85 41.82
N ILE A 50 -18.42 -6.69 41.12
CA ILE A 50 -18.44 -6.77 39.65
C ILE A 50 -18.93 -5.44 39.04
N SER A 51 -19.98 -4.82 39.60
CA SER A 51 -20.49 -3.56 39.07
C SER A 51 -19.60 -2.35 39.35
N SER A 52 -18.78 -2.41 40.40
CA SER A 52 -17.81 -1.35 40.76
C SER A 52 -16.41 -1.60 40.23
N THR A 53 -16.06 -2.77 39.69
CA THR A 53 -14.75 -3.00 39.08
C THR A 53 -14.74 -2.56 37.61
N ARG A 54 -13.64 -1.94 37.17
CA ARG A 54 -13.41 -1.45 35.81
C ARG A 54 -11.99 -1.79 35.37
N LEU A 55 -11.81 -2.19 34.12
CA LEU A 55 -10.49 -2.31 33.50
C LEU A 55 -10.25 -1.08 32.63
N ILE A 56 -9.21 -0.32 32.96
CA ILE A 56 -8.71 0.78 32.14
C ILE A 56 -7.53 0.22 31.36
N SER A 57 -7.65 0.14 30.04
CA SER A 57 -6.53 -0.24 29.17
C SER A 57 -5.49 0.87 29.20
N GLU A 58 -4.21 0.52 29.31
CA GLU A 58 -3.11 1.48 29.22
C GLU A 58 -2.33 1.18 27.94
N ASP A 59 -2.41 2.08 26.97
CA ASP A 59 -1.69 1.92 25.71
C ASP A 59 -0.18 2.05 25.90
N ALA A 60 0.55 1.21 25.18
CA ALA A 60 2.00 1.14 25.27
C ALA A 60 2.63 1.94 24.12
N PRO A 61 3.65 2.78 24.40
CA PRO A 61 4.40 3.46 23.35
C PRO A 61 5.04 2.47 22.38
N ARG A 62 4.97 2.75 21.07
CA ARG A 62 5.72 1.99 20.07
C ARG A 62 7.23 2.21 20.24
N GLY A 63 8.05 1.27 19.77
CA GLY A 63 9.49 1.45 19.71
C GLY A 63 9.90 2.64 18.84
N LYS A 64 11.01 3.30 19.20
CA LYS A 64 11.54 4.44 18.43
C LYS A 64 12.27 3.95 17.18
N ILE A 65 12.24 4.75 16.12
CA ILE A 65 13.06 4.53 14.91
C ILE A 65 14.14 5.60 14.87
N TYR A 66 15.39 5.18 14.79
CA TYR A 66 16.56 6.06 14.73
C TYR A 66 17.22 6.04 13.35
N ASP A 67 17.84 7.16 12.97
CA ASP A 67 18.82 7.18 11.89
C ASP A 67 20.18 6.63 12.35
N SER A 68 21.14 6.58 11.43
CA SER A 68 22.49 6.06 11.69
C SER A 68 23.32 6.88 12.69
N GLU A 69 22.96 8.15 12.91
CA GLU A 69 23.62 9.05 13.86
C GLU A 69 22.89 9.15 15.22
N GLY A 70 21.80 8.40 15.41
CA GLY A 70 20.99 8.38 16.62
C GLY A 70 19.93 9.48 16.72
N ASN A 71 19.61 10.17 15.61
CA ASN A 71 18.47 11.07 15.55
C ASN A 71 17.16 10.27 15.46
N ILE A 72 16.09 10.82 16.02
CA ILE A 72 14.79 10.17 16.06
C ILE A 72 14.02 10.49 14.77
N LEU A 73 13.73 9.45 13.98
CA LEU A 73 12.89 9.52 12.78
C LEU A 73 11.42 9.25 13.09
N ALA A 74 11.14 8.41 14.10
CA ALA A 74 9.79 8.18 14.59
C ALA A 74 9.81 7.86 16.10
N THR A 75 8.86 8.44 16.84
CA THR A 75 8.73 8.30 18.30
C THR A 75 7.26 8.36 18.69
N ASN A 76 6.97 8.41 19.99
CA ASN A 76 5.63 8.70 20.48
C ASN A 76 5.65 9.99 21.28
N ILE A 77 4.52 10.68 21.25
CA ILE A 77 4.23 11.89 21.99
C ILE A 77 2.96 11.64 22.81
N GLN A 78 2.84 12.32 23.94
CA GLN A 78 1.63 12.22 24.75
C GLN A 78 0.53 13.09 24.15
N THR A 79 -0.66 12.51 24.04
CA THR A 79 -1.86 13.26 23.73
C THR A 79 -2.91 13.09 24.81
N TYR A 80 -3.86 14.02 24.86
CA TYR A 80 -4.96 14.02 25.82
C TYR A 80 -6.25 13.64 25.08
N ASN A 81 -6.95 12.63 25.59
CA ASN A 81 -8.20 12.14 25.03
C ASN A 81 -9.30 12.28 26.08
N LEU A 82 -10.39 12.95 25.68
CA LEU A 82 -11.56 13.13 26.52
C LEU A 82 -12.44 11.89 26.42
N THR A 83 -12.72 11.25 27.56
CA THR A 83 -13.51 10.02 27.61
C THR A 83 -14.75 10.20 28.48
N TYR A 84 -15.79 9.41 28.19
CA TYR A 84 -17.02 9.35 28.95
C TYR A 84 -17.30 7.91 29.39
N THR A 85 -17.47 7.71 30.68
CA THR A 85 -17.94 6.46 31.29
C THR A 85 -19.29 6.70 31.93
N LYS A 86 -20.29 5.90 31.57
CA LYS A 86 -21.64 6.01 32.13
C LYS A 86 -21.61 5.81 33.67
N PRO A 87 -22.04 6.81 34.47
CA PRO A 87 -22.17 6.68 35.93
C PRO A 87 -23.25 5.67 36.34
N ASN A 88 -23.19 5.17 37.58
CA ASN A 88 -24.19 4.26 38.16
C ASN A 88 -25.26 5.00 39.00
N ASP A 89 -25.15 6.32 39.16
CA ASP A 89 -26.03 7.14 40.01
C ASP A 89 -27.38 7.43 39.31
N GLU A 90 -28.49 7.41 40.06
CA GLU A 90 -29.86 7.56 39.54
C GLU A 90 -30.19 9.01 39.12
N ASN A 91 -29.33 9.98 39.45
CA ASN A 91 -29.45 11.40 39.06
C ASN A 91 -28.68 11.72 37.75
N GLU A 92 -28.96 11.00 36.66
CA GLU A 92 -28.25 11.18 35.39
C GLU A 92 -28.61 12.51 34.68
N ASN A 93 -27.74 13.51 34.78
CA ASN A 93 -27.74 14.68 33.90
C ASN A 93 -26.75 14.49 32.74
N PHE A 94 -26.88 13.39 31.98
CA PHE A 94 -26.04 13.10 30.80
C PHE A 94 -26.01 14.29 29.83
N TYR A 95 -27.20 14.81 29.47
CA TYR A 95 -27.31 15.89 28.49
C TYR A 95 -26.72 17.22 28.99
N GLU A 96 -26.86 17.55 30.28
CA GLU A 96 -26.21 18.73 30.85
C GLU A 96 -24.68 18.59 30.81
N THR A 97 -24.18 17.40 31.16
CA THR A 97 -22.75 17.08 31.12
C THR A 97 -22.21 17.22 29.70
N MET A 98 -22.86 16.58 28.73
CA MET A 98 -22.46 16.65 27.32
C MET A 98 -22.58 18.06 26.75
N SER A 99 -23.63 18.82 27.12
CA SER A 99 -23.77 20.22 26.73
C SER A 99 -22.58 21.06 27.20
N ASN A 100 -22.16 20.89 28.46
CA ASN A 100 -20.98 21.56 29.01
C ASN A 100 -19.69 21.11 28.32
N VAL A 101 -19.55 19.83 28.00
CA VAL A 101 -18.40 19.29 27.25
C VAL A 101 -18.32 19.87 25.85
N PHE A 102 -19.40 19.80 25.07
CA PHE A 102 -19.44 20.38 23.72
C PHE A 102 -19.16 21.88 23.71
N LYS A 103 -19.62 22.59 24.75
CA LYS A 103 -19.28 23.99 24.96
C LYS A 103 -17.78 24.19 25.20
N ILE A 104 -17.15 23.40 26.09
CA ILE A 104 -15.70 23.48 26.34
C ILE A 104 -14.92 23.18 25.06
N LEU A 105 -15.27 22.14 24.31
CA LEU A 105 -14.59 21.78 23.07
C LEU A 105 -14.70 22.91 22.03
N SER A 106 -15.92 23.38 21.77
CA SER A 106 -16.17 24.45 20.78
C SER A 106 -15.52 25.79 21.14
N GLU A 107 -15.54 26.20 22.41
CA GLU A 107 -14.90 27.46 22.87
C GLU A 107 -13.37 27.43 22.73
N ASN A 108 -12.74 26.25 22.76
CA ASN A 108 -11.30 26.07 22.63
C ASN A 108 -10.86 25.63 21.22
N GLY A 109 -11.80 25.54 20.28
CA GLY A 109 -11.55 25.11 18.90
C GLY A 109 -11.03 23.68 18.83
N GLU A 110 -11.57 22.80 19.68
CA GLU A 110 -11.32 21.35 19.64
C GLU A 110 -12.41 20.66 18.82
N GLU A 111 -12.04 19.56 18.17
CA GLU A 111 -12.98 18.75 17.40
C GLU A 111 -13.56 17.62 18.25
N PHE A 112 -14.82 17.31 17.98
CA PHE A 112 -15.54 16.20 18.60
C PHE A 112 -15.41 14.96 17.70
N GLN A 113 -15.16 13.81 18.30
CA GLN A 113 -15.01 12.54 17.58
C GLN A 113 -16.35 12.07 17.03
N ASP A 114 -16.41 11.83 15.72
CA ASP A 114 -17.62 11.44 15.02
C ASP A 114 -17.37 10.23 14.12
N ASP A 115 -17.45 9.04 14.72
CA ASP A 115 -17.31 7.75 14.02
C ASP A 115 -18.66 7.19 13.51
N LEU A 116 -19.75 7.96 13.66
CA LEU A 116 -21.06 7.52 13.23
C LEU A 116 -21.18 7.58 11.70
N LEU A 117 -21.39 6.41 11.08
CA LEU A 117 -21.56 6.24 9.62
C LEU A 117 -22.63 7.17 9.02
N LEU A 118 -23.69 7.46 9.78
CA LEU A 118 -24.78 8.32 9.36
C LEU A 118 -24.39 9.80 9.53
N LYS A 119 -24.02 10.45 8.41
CA LYS A 119 -23.54 11.83 8.34
C LYS A 119 -24.63 12.80 7.85
N LEU A 120 -24.34 14.10 7.98
CA LEU A 120 -25.17 15.19 7.48
C LEU A 120 -24.39 15.99 6.45
N ASP A 121 -24.94 16.18 5.24
CA ASP A 121 -24.28 16.97 4.20
C ASP A 121 -24.45 18.49 4.43
N SER A 122 -23.81 19.31 3.59
CA SER A 122 -23.90 20.77 3.66
C SER A 122 -25.31 21.33 3.47
N SER A 123 -26.23 20.54 2.90
CA SER A 123 -27.62 20.90 2.67
C SER A 123 -28.56 20.46 3.79
N GLY A 124 -28.04 19.72 4.79
CA GLY A 124 -28.82 19.18 5.89
C GLY A 124 -29.50 17.84 5.58
N LYS A 125 -29.04 17.11 4.56
CA LYS A 125 -29.56 15.79 4.19
C LYS A 125 -28.69 14.68 4.81
N PHE A 126 -29.34 13.60 5.25
CA PHE A 126 -28.65 12.45 5.80
C PHE A 126 -28.10 11.53 4.70
N TYR A 127 -26.90 11.00 4.92
CA TYR A 127 -26.30 9.99 4.06
C TYR A 127 -25.40 9.07 4.87
N PHE A 128 -25.12 7.87 4.34
CA PHE A 128 -24.12 6.98 4.90
C PHE A 128 -22.77 7.24 4.25
N ASP A 129 -21.77 7.49 5.08
CA ASP A 129 -20.40 7.78 4.68
C ASP A 129 -19.55 6.51 4.70
N PHE A 130 -19.53 5.79 3.58
CA PHE A 130 -18.80 4.53 3.47
C PHE A 130 -17.34 4.76 3.06
N LYS A 131 -16.42 4.05 3.72
CA LYS A 131 -14.98 4.04 3.38
C LYS A 131 -14.62 3.26 2.11
N THR A 132 -15.62 2.77 1.36
CA THR A 132 -15.45 1.94 0.15
C THR A 132 -16.51 2.32 -0.86
N ASP A 133 -16.18 2.21 -2.14
CA ASP A 133 -17.13 2.41 -3.22
C ASP A 133 -17.84 1.16 -3.72
N ASP A 134 -17.39 -0.02 -3.28
CA ASP A 134 -17.97 -1.30 -3.65
C ASP A 134 -19.43 -1.40 -3.19
N ALA A 135 -20.34 -1.59 -4.16
CA ALA A 135 -21.78 -1.51 -3.92
C ALA A 135 -22.28 -2.62 -2.98
N ASP A 136 -21.65 -3.79 -3.00
CA ASP A 136 -22.06 -4.90 -2.14
C ASP A 136 -21.49 -4.75 -0.73
N THR A 137 -20.25 -4.30 -0.57
CA THR A 137 -19.68 -3.95 0.72
C THR A 137 -20.47 -2.81 1.38
N LYS A 138 -20.89 -1.79 0.62
CA LYS A 138 -21.78 -0.72 1.14
C LYS A 138 -23.06 -1.29 1.75
N LYS A 139 -23.75 -2.19 1.05
CA LYS A 139 -24.97 -2.84 1.56
C LYS A 139 -24.68 -3.66 2.82
N ILE A 140 -23.60 -4.44 2.83
CA ILE A 140 -23.23 -5.27 3.99
C ILE A 140 -22.93 -4.39 5.22
N VAL A 141 -22.17 -3.31 5.03
CA VAL A 141 -21.83 -2.36 6.11
C VAL A 141 -23.09 -1.64 6.61
N GLU A 142 -23.98 -1.23 5.70
CA GLU A 142 -25.24 -0.56 6.07
C GLU A 142 -26.19 -1.48 6.85
N VAL A 143 -26.37 -2.72 6.38
CA VAL A 143 -27.18 -3.73 7.07
C VAL A 143 -26.60 -4.00 8.45
N ARG A 144 -25.29 -4.23 8.55
CA ARG A 144 -24.61 -4.43 9.83
C ARG A 144 -24.82 -3.24 10.77
N PHE A 145 -24.63 -2.01 10.27
CA PHE A 145 -24.85 -0.78 11.04
C PHE A 145 -26.26 -0.73 11.65
N LYS A 146 -27.29 -1.07 10.86
CA LYS A 146 -28.69 -1.05 11.30
C LYS A 146 -28.99 -2.18 12.29
N ARG A 147 -28.50 -3.40 12.03
CA ARG A 147 -28.68 -4.58 12.91
C ARG A 147 -28.04 -4.38 14.28
N ASP A 148 -26.80 -3.92 14.33
CA ASP A 148 -26.06 -3.73 15.59
C ASP A 148 -26.76 -2.74 16.55
N ARG A 149 -27.63 -1.89 16.00
CA ARG A 149 -28.40 -0.86 16.72
C ARG A 149 -29.85 -1.26 17.00
N GLY A 150 -30.25 -2.48 16.62
CA GLY A 150 -31.57 -3.04 16.91
C GLY A 150 -32.68 -2.62 15.93
N LEU A 151 -32.35 -2.07 14.75
CA LEU A 151 -33.37 -1.67 13.78
C LEU A 151 -34.07 -2.88 13.13
N ASN A 152 -33.49 -4.07 13.24
CA ASN A 152 -34.05 -5.33 12.81
C ASN A 152 -35.20 -5.83 13.71
N GLU A 153 -35.24 -5.43 14.98
CA GLU A 153 -36.18 -6.01 15.97
C GLU A 153 -37.66 -5.80 15.60
N GLU A 154 -38.00 -4.63 15.06
CA GLU A 154 -39.37 -4.30 14.62
C GLU A 154 -39.77 -5.14 13.40
N ILE A 155 -38.87 -5.28 12.43
CA ILE A 155 -39.09 -6.07 11.21
C ILE A 155 -39.20 -7.56 11.56
N GLU A 156 -38.31 -8.05 12.42
CA GLU A 156 -38.32 -9.44 12.88
C GLU A 156 -39.62 -9.78 13.63
N LYS A 157 -40.12 -8.84 14.44
CA LYS A 157 -41.38 -9.02 15.17
C LYS A 157 -42.60 -9.00 14.26
N ASP A 158 -42.63 -8.11 13.26
CA ASP A 158 -43.75 -7.96 12.33
C ASP A 158 -43.81 -9.11 11.32
N GLU A 159 -42.66 -9.60 10.83
CA GLU A 159 -42.58 -10.67 9.83
C GLU A 159 -42.62 -12.08 10.45
N PHE A 160 -42.16 -12.25 11.69
CA PHE A 160 -41.98 -13.56 12.34
C PHE A 160 -42.57 -13.63 13.77
N GLU A 161 -43.83 -13.21 13.92
CA GLU A 161 -44.56 -13.20 15.21
C GLU A 161 -44.34 -14.48 16.04
N GLY A 162 -43.73 -14.34 17.23
CA GLY A 162 -43.61 -15.39 18.25
C GLY A 162 -42.32 -16.22 18.22
N LYS A 163 -41.35 -15.90 17.36
CA LYS A 163 -40.04 -16.56 17.30
C LYS A 163 -38.98 -15.69 17.99
N GLU A 164 -38.53 -16.08 19.19
CA GLU A 164 -37.59 -15.27 19.99
C GLU A 164 -36.11 -15.66 19.80
N THR A 165 -35.78 -16.80 19.16
CA THR A 165 -34.39 -17.20 18.84
C THR A 165 -34.31 -18.17 17.63
N ASP A 166 -33.19 -18.10 16.89
CA ASP A 166 -32.77 -18.89 15.71
C ASP A 166 -33.50 -18.60 14.39
N PHE A 167 -33.07 -17.54 13.69
CA PHE A 167 -33.44 -17.27 12.30
C PHE A 167 -32.62 -18.12 11.32
N THR A 168 -33.25 -18.62 10.26
CA THR A 168 -32.53 -19.29 9.15
C THR A 168 -31.84 -18.26 8.25
N ASP A 169 -30.85 -18.70 7.46
CA ASP A 169 -30.15 -17.82 6.51
C ASP A 169 -31.12 -17.09 5.55
N ASP A 170 -32.20 -17.77 5.12
CA ASP A 170 -33.24 -17.17 4.26
C ASP A 170 -34.07 -16.11 4.99
N GLU A 171 -34.37 -16.31 6.28
CA GLU A 171 -35.10 -15.35 7.11
C GLU A 171 -34.23 -14.11 7.39
N ILE A 172 -32.94 -14.30 7.67
CA ILE A 172 -31.97 -13.21 7.83
C ILE A 172 -31.88 -12.39 6.54
N ALA A 173 -31.78 -13.05 5.38
CA ALA A 173 -31.73 -12.36 4.09
C ALA A 173 -33.00 -11.54 3.79
N LEU A 174 -34.17 -11.98 4.26
CA LEU A 174 -35.41 -11.21 4.15
C LEU A 174 -35.36 -9.94 5.01
N VAL A 175 -34.95 -10.07 6.28
CA VAL A 175 -34.81 -8.93 7.20
C VAL A 175 -33.79 -7.92 6.65
N ASP A 176 -32.65 -8.40 6.16
CA ASP A 176 -31.59 -7.56 5.60
C ASP A 176 -32.08 -6.77 4.37
N LYS A 177 -32.93 -7.38 3.55
CA LYS A 177 -33.58 -6.71 2.41
C LYS A 177 -34.56 -5.63 2.85
N GLU A 178 -35.34 -5.85 3.90
CA GLU A 178 -36.25 -4.83 4.45
C GLU A 178 -35.47 -3.69 5.14
N LEU A 179 -34.37 -3.99 5.83
CA LEU A 179 -33.48 -2.99 6.42
C LEU A 179 -32.91 -2.03 5.37
N LEU A 180 -32.54 -2.52 4.18
CA LEU A 180 -32.04 -1.69 3.08
C LEU A 180 -33.10 -0.75 2.48
N LYS A 181 -34.40 -0.96 2.75
CA LYS A 181 -35.46 -0.02 2.32
C LYS A 181 -35.56 1.20 3.21
N ILE A 182 -35.06 1.12 4.44
CA ILE A 182 -35.07 2.24 5.40
C ILE A 182 -34.06 3.28 4.91
N SER A 183 -34.53 4.47 4.55
CA SER A 183 -33.67 5.57 4.12
C SER A 183 -32.70 6.05 5.24
N PRO A 184 -31.61 6.78 4.90
CA PRO A 184 -30.75 7.42 5.91
C PRO A 184 -31.54 8.33 6.86
N GLU A 185 -32.51 9.08 6.35
CA GLU A 185 -33.39 9.94 7.15
C GLU A 185 -34.26 9.12 8.13
N GLU A 186 -34.90 8.05 7.66
CA GLU A 186 -35.70 7.18 8.52
C GLU A 186 -34.84 6.45 9.55
N THR A 187 -33.62 6.08 9.18
CA THR A 187 -32.63 5.52 10.10
C THR A 187 -32.36 6.51 11.23
N PHE A 188 -32.12 7.78 10.92
CA PHE A 188 -31.93 8.81 11.94
C PHE A 188 -33.15 8.92 12.86
N TYR A 189 -34.37 8.94 12.32
CA TYR A 189 -35.59 9.01 13.13
C TYR A 189 -35.72 7.80 14.08
N LYS A 190 -35.42 6.60 13.60
CA LYS A 190 -35.41 5.40 14.45
C LYS A 190 -34.36 5.52 15.56
N LEU A 191 -33.16 6.00 15.27
CA LEU A 191 -32.11 6.22 16.27
C LEU A 191 -32.47 7.29 17.30
N VAL A 192 -33.15 8.37 16.91
CA VAL A 192 -33.68 9.40 17.84
C VAL A 192 -34.53 8.75 18.94
N LYS A 193 -35.38 7.79 18.55
CA LYS A 193 -36.23 7.03 19.46
C LYS A 193 -35.42 6.00 20.27
N ILE A 194 -34.61 5.17 19.61
CA ILE A 194 -33.81 4.11 20.27
C ILE A 194 -32.88 4.68 21.35
N TYR A 195 -32.35 5.89 21.15
CA TYR A 195 -31.43 6.55 22.09
C TYR A 195 -32.10 7.49 23.07
N ASN A 196 -33.43 7.52 23.10
CA ASN A 196 -34.23 8.36 23.99
C ASN A 196 -33.84 9.85 23.95
N LEU A 197 -33.58 10.39 22.75
CA LEU A 197 -33.11 11.78 22.63
C LEU A 197 -34.16 12.81 23.08
N GLN A 198 -35.44 12.44 23.20
CA GLN A 198 -36.49 13.30 23.77
C GLN A 198 -36.13 13.85 25.16
N GLU A 199 -35.32 13.12 25.94
CA GLU A 199 -34.84 13.50 27.25
C GLU A 199 -34.07 14.83 27.25
N LEU A 200 -33.53 15.24 26.09
CA LEU A 200 -32.83 16.50 25.89
C LEU A 200 -33.73 17.74 26.09
N VAL A 201 -35.02 17.62 25.78
CA VAL A 201 -36.01 18.70 25.92
C VAL A 201 -36.98 18.43 27.07
N ASN A 202 -37.32 17.15 27.27
CA ASN A 202 -38.27 16.68 28.27
C ASN A 202 -37.64 15.52 29.06
N PRO A 203 -36.86 15.81 30.12
CA PRO A 203 -36.21 14.78 30.93
C PRO A 203 -37.25 13.90 31.64
N VAL A 204 -36.87 12.65 31.90
CA VAL A 204 -37.72 11.68 32.62
C VAL A 204 -38.10 12.28 33.99
N PRO A 205 -39.39 12.21 34.39
CA PRO A 205 -39.79 12.66 35.71
C PRO A 205 -38.98 11.96 36.81
N VAL A 206 -38.42 12.75 37.73
CA VAL A 206 -37.77 12.29 38.96
C VAL A 206 -38.69 12.53 40.16
N GLN A 207 -38.61 11.67 41.17
CA GLN A 207 -39.44 11.77 42.37
C GLN A 207 -39.04 13.00 43.19
N GLU A 208 -39.96 13.94 43.37
CA GLU A 208 -39.68 15.18 44.09
C GLU A 208 -39.72 14.98 45.62
N GLU A 209 -38.94 15.79 46.35
CA GLU A 209 -38.88 15.71 47.81
C GLU A 209 -40.26 16.03 48.43
N GLY A 210 -40.89 15.02 49.05
CA GLY A 210 -42.24 15.11 49.60
C GLY A 210 -43.36 14.62 48.66
N GLU A 211 -43.03 14.17 47.44
CA GLU A 211 -43.97 13.58 46.50
C GLU A 211 -44.31 12.12 46.87
N THR A 212 -45.60 11.79 46.85
CA THR A 212 -46.05 10.40 47.07
C THR A 212 -45.71 9.52 45.87
N ASN A 213 -45.32 8.25 46.09
CA ASN A 213 -45.04 7.29 45.01
C ASN A 213 -46.17 7.19 43.97
N LYS A 214 -47.42 7.40 44.38
CA LYS A 214 -48.57 7.37 43.47
C LYS A 214 -48.56 8.54 42.46
N ALA A 215 -48.17 9.73 42.90
CA ALA A 215 -48.08 10.91 42.04
C ALA A 215 -46.90 10.80 41.07
N TYR A 216 -45.75 10.36 41.58
CA TYR A 216 -44.57 10.06 40.77
C TYR A 216 -44.87 9.04 39.68
N ASN A 217 -45.42 7.87 40.04
CA ASN A 217 -45.75 6.82 39.08
C ASN A 217 -46.75 7.30 38.02
N ALA A 218 -47.72 8.15 38.37
CA ALA A 218 -48.66 8.70 37.40
C ALA A 218 -48.01 9.66 36.40
N ARG A 219 -47.01 10.45 36.83
CA ARG A 219 -46.22 11.30 35.91
C ARG A 219 -45.32 10.46 35.02
N LEU A 220 -44.70 9.42 35.56
CA LEU A 220 -43.85 8.50 34.81
C LEU A 220 -44.65 7.71 33.78
N GLU A 221 -45.82 7.20 34.14
CA GLU A 221 -46.75 6.50 33.24
C GLU A 221 -47.21 7.44 32.11
N ALA A 222 -47.62 8.67 32.43
CA ALA A 222 -48.00 9.66 31.40
C ALA A 222 -46.83 10.07 30.49
N TYR A 223 -45.59 10.04 30.99
CA TYR A 223 -44.40 10.29 30.19
C TYR A 223 -44.14 9.13 29.21
N ASN A 224 -44.17 7.90 29.72
CA ASN A 224 -43.96 6.69 28.91
C ASN A 224 -45.06 6.57 27.85
N ASP A 225 -46.34 6.73 28.21
CA ASP A 225 -47.47 6.69 27.28
C ASP A 225 -47.32 7.72 26.13
N LYS A 226 -46.76 8.90 26.43
CA LYS A 226 -46.53 9.94 25.41
C LYS A 226 -45.45 9.51 24.41
N TYR A 227 -44.32 9.00 24.89
CA TYR A 227 -43.12 8.81 24.07
C TYR A 227 -42.95 7.41 23.51
N ASP A 228 -43.52 6.38 24.14
CA ASP A 228 -43.48 4.99 23.66
C ASP A 228 -44.22 4.85 22.32
N GLU A 229 -45.36 5.53 22.16
CA GLU A 229 -46.15 5.50 20.91
C GLU A 229 -45.73 6.57 19.89
N MET A 230 -44.93 7.56 20.29
CA MET A 230 -44.53 8.65 19.39
C MET A 230 -43.51 8.16 18.34
N PRO A 231 -43.70 8.49 17.04
CA PRO A 231 -42.71 8.24 16.00
C PRO A 231 -41.45 9.08 16.21
N GLY A 232 -40.27 8.53 15.91
CA GLY A 232 -39.00 9.24 16.09
C GLY A 232 -38.87 10.56 15.31
N LYS A 233 -39.60 10.70 14.20
CA LYS A 233 -39.69 11.95 13.45
C LYS A 233 -40.41 13.06 14.24
N GLU A 234 -41.51 12.72 14.92
CA GLU A 234 -42.24 13.68 15.76
C GLU A 234 -41.42 14.08 16.99
N ILE A 235 -40.66 13.13 17.56
CA ILE A 235 -39.68 13.42 18.61
C ILE A 235 -38.63 14.41 18.10
N LEU A 236 -38.09 14.19 16.89
CA LEU A 236 -37.14 15.11 16.28
C LEU A 236 -37.75 16.51 16.07
N ASP A 237 -38.99 16.61 15.61
CA ASP A 237 -39.68 17.89 15.46
C ASP A 237 -39.79 18.65 16.80
N GLU A 238 -40.05 17.95 17.92
CA GLU A 238 -39.98 18.56 19.27
C GLU A 238 -38.56 19.05 19.60
N LEU A 239 -37.52 18.26 19.30
CA LEU A 239 -36.11 18.62 19.56
C LEU A 239 -35.67 19.85 18.77
N LEU A 240 -36.08 19.93 17.50
CA LEU A 240 -35.74 21.02 16.58
C LEU A 240 -36.34 22.38 17.00
N THR A 241 -37.28 22.40 17.95
CA THR A 241 -37.77 23.66 18.53
C THR A 241 -36.74 24.37 19.41
N LYS A 242 -35.77 23.63 19.97
CA LYS A 242 -34.75 24.16 20.89
C LYS A 242 -33.32 23.97 20.41
N TYR A 243 -33.06 22.94 19.61
CA TYR A 243 -31.72 22.56 19.16
C TYR A 243 -31.67 22.50 17.64
N SER A 244 -30.52 22.80 17.05
CA SER A 244 -30.27 22.56 15.64
C SER A 244 -30.13 21.06 15.35
N LEU A 245 -30.39 20.66 14.11
CA LEU A 245 -30.21 19.26 13.68
C LEU A 245 -28.77 18.75 13.93
N LYS A 246 -27.78 19.64 13.78
CA LYS A 246 -26.37 19.33 14.06
C LYS A 246 -26.14 19.04 15.54
N GLU A 247 -26.72 19.83 16.45
CA GLU A 247 -26.62 19.59 17.90
C GLU A 247 -27.29 18.30 18.31
N VAL A 248 -28.51 18.02 17.81
CA VAL A 248 -29.21 16.75 18.09
C VAL A 248 -28.36 15.56 17.66
N ARG A 249 -27.71 15.65 16.49
CA ARG A 249 -26.80 14.62 16.00
C ARG A 249 -25.57 14.44 16.89
N GLN A 250 -24.99 15.49 17.47
CA GLN A 250 -23.86 15.34 18.40
C GLN A 250 -24.20 14.47 19.61
N TYR A 251 -25.39 14.67 20.21
CA TYR A 251 -25.85 13.79 21.28
C TYR A 251 -26.09 12.35 20.80
N MET A 252 -26.58 12.17 19.57
CA MET A 252 -26.75 10.86 18.96
C MET A 252 -25.42 10.12 18.84
N VAL A 253 -24.36 10.77 18.35
CA VAL A 253 -23.04 10.13 18.18
C VAL A 253 -22.52 9.58 19.51
N VAL A 254 -22.62 10.35 20.60
CA VAL A 254 -22.18 9.88 21.92
C VAL A 254 -23.05 8.72 22.43
N LYS A 255 -24.37 8.83 22.32
CA LYS A 255 -25.29 7.75 22.73
C LYS A 255 -25.06 6.47 21.92
N ASP A 256 -24.78 6.61 20.64
CA ASP A 256 -24.45 5.52 19.73
C ASP A 256 -23.17 4.82 20.17
N ALA A 257 -22.09 5.57 20.38
CA ALA A 257 -20.83 5.02 20.84
C ALA A 257 -20.96 4.32 22.20
N ILE A 258 -21.76 4.87 23.14
CA ILE A 258 -22.10 4.20 24.40
C ILE A 258 -22.83 2.88 24.15
N LYS A 259 -23.83 2.85 23.25
CA LYS A 259 -24.58 1.64 22.91
C LYS A 259 -23.66 0.58 22.30
N MET A 260 -22.84 0.96 21.33
CA MET A 260 -21.94 0.05 20.63
C MET A 260 -20.89 -0.57 21.56
N GLN A 261 -20.42 0.18 22.56
CA GLN A 261 -19.50 -0.36 23.57
C GLN A 261 -20.21 -1.13 24.70
N SER A 262 -21.52 -0.93 24.91
CA SER A 262 -22.27 -1.52 26.04
C SER A 262 -22.29 -3.06 26.06
N PHE A 263 -22.20 -3.72 24.90
CA PHE A 263 -22.16 -5.18 24.79
C PHE A 263 -20.85 -5.79 25.32
N LYS A 264 -19.77 -4.99 25.41
CA LYS A 264 -18.46 -5.38 25.94
C LYS A 264 -18.26 -4.98 27.42
N GLY A 265 -19.30 -4.49 28.09
CA GLY A 265 -19.28 -4.02 29.48
C GLY A 265 -19.15 -2.49 29.63
N TYR A 266 -18.83 -2.01 30.83
CA TYR A 266 -18.72 -0.58 31.17
C TYR A 266 -17.40 0.07 30.67
N ARG A 267 -17.11 -0.01 29.37
CA ARG A 267 -15.94 0.66 28.75
C ARG A 267 -16.20 2.17 28.58
N ALA A 268 -15.13 2.95 28.66
CA ALA A 268 -15.16 4.39 28.42
C ALA A 268 -15.22 4.66 26.91
N VAL A 269 -16.05 5.61 26.51
CA VAL A 269 -16.19 6.07 25.13
C VAL A 269 -15.35 7.32 24.93
N THR A 270 -14.53 7.37 23.89
CA THR A 270 -13.79 8.58 23.53
C THR A 270 -14.73 9.60 22.88
N ILE A 271 -14.69 10.84 23.38
CA ILE A 271 -15.53 11.97 22.98
C ILE A 271 -14.75 12.93 22.10
N ALA A 272 -13.47 13.12 22.39
CA ALA A 272 -12.56 13.94 21.60
C ALA A 272 -11.16 13.38 21.74
N GLU A 273 -10.47 13.21 20.62
CA GLU A 273 -9.08 12.79 20.57
C GLU A 273 -8.17 13.98 20.35
N ASN A 274 -6.95 13.89 20.86
CA ASN A 274 -5.89 14.85 20.61
C ASN A 274 -6.21 16.30 21.01
N ILE A 275 -6.88 16.48 22.15
CA ILE A 275 -7.21 17.82 22.66
C ILE A 275 -5.96 18.54 23.16
N LYS A 276 -5.94 19.87 23.06
CA LYS A 276 -4.83 20.68 23.57
C LYS A 276 -4.68 20.49 25.07
N GLN A 277 -3.44 20.55 25.55
CA GLN A 277 -3.12 20.47 26.98
C GLN A 277 -3.90 21.49 27.82
N ASP A 278 -4.07 22.72 27.33
CA ASP A 278 -4.83 23.75 28.03
C ASP A 278 -6.32 23.38 28.16
N THR A 279 -6.91 22.78 27.12
CA THR A 279 -8.29 22.27 27.16
C THR A 279 -8.42 21.11 28.15
N ALA A 280 -7.48 20.16 28.13
CA ALA A 280 -7.42 19.08 29.11
C ALA A 280 -7.36 19.62 30.55
N PHE A 281 -6.58 20.68 30.79
CA PHE A 281 -6.48 21.33 32.09
C PHE A 281 -7.78 22.04 32.52
N ILE A 282 -8.51 22.65 31.57
CA ILE A 282 -9.85 23.20 31.82
C ILE A 282 -10.82 22.09 32.24
N VAL A 283 -10.78 20.94 31.54
CA VAL A 283 -11.61 19.78 31.89
C VAL A 283 -11.23 19.26 33.28
N TYR A 284 -9.95 19.11 33.60
CA TYR A 284 -9.49 18.67 34.93
C TYR A 284 -10.05 19.54 36.06
N GLN A 285 -10.09 20.87 35.87
CA GLN A 285 -10.65 21.80 36.86
C GLN A 285 -12.17 21.64 37.04
N LYS A 286 -12.88 21.19 35.99
CA LYS A 286 -14.33 21.02 35.93
C LYS A 286 -14.81 19.58 36.13
N LEU A 287 -13.93 18.61 36.40
CA LEU A 287 -14.32 17.21 36.63
C LEU A 287 -15.33 17.00 37.77
N ASN A 288 -15.46 17.97 38.69
CA ASN A 288 -16.52 17.95 39.70
C ASN A 288 -17.92 18.24 39.15
N ASP A 289 -17.99 19.00 38.07
CA ASP A 289 -19.22 19.42 37.41
C ASP A 289 -19.55 18.55 36.18
N LEU A 290 -18.65 17.63 35.81
CA LEU A 290 -18.74 16.78 34.61
C LEU A 290 -18.76 15.28 35.00
N PRO A 291 -19.88 14.75 35.54
CA PRO A 291 -19.95 13.35 35.95
C PRO A 291 -19.76 12.40 34.77
N GLY A 292 -18.90 11.39 34.96
CA GLY A 292 -18.57 10.40 33.92
C GLY A 292 -17.49 10.83 32.93
N ILE A 293 -17.10 12.12 32.89
CA ILE A 293 -16.00 12.59 32.05
C ILE A 293 -14.66 12.32 32.73
N ASP A 294 -13.68 11.90 31.96
CA ASP A 294 -12.28 11.82 32.37
C ASP A 294 -11.34 12.20 31.20
N VAL A 295 -10.10 12.55 31.53
CA VAL A 295 -9.05 12.81 30.53
C VAL A 295 -7.99 11.72 30.63
N SER A 296 -7.94 10.89 29.60
CA SER A 296 -6.93 9.85 29.43
C SER A 296 -5.71 10.42 28.69
N ILE A 297 -4.53 9.90 29.01
CA ILE A 297 -3.28 10.27 28.35
C ILE A 297 -2.80 9.05 27.59
N GLU A 298 -2.65 9.18 26.27
CA GLU A 298 -2.26 8.07 25.40
C GLU A 298 -1.05 8.46 24.54
N PRO A 299 -0.12 7.53 24.26
CA PRO A 299 0.97 7.77 23.35
C PRO A 299 0.49 7.66 21.89
N ILE A 300 0.68 8.71 21.09
CA ILE A 300 0.45 8.66 19.64
C ILE A 300 1.77 8.68 18.88
N ARG A 301 1.79 7.98 17.74
CA ARG A 301 2.98 7.89 16.87
C ARG A 301 3.25 9.24 16.19
N TYR A 302 4.49 9.71 16.24
CA TYR A 302 4.92 11.00 15.72
C TYR A 302 6.25 10.91 14.96
N TYR A 303 6.31 11.61 13.83
CA TYR A 303 7.45 11.65 12.92
C TYR A 303 8.02 13.08 12.90
N PRO A 304 9.13 13.34 13.64
CA PRO A 304 9.61 14.71 13.88
C PRO A 304 10.06 15.48 12.63
N TYR A 305 10.38 14.75 11.55
CA TYR A 305 10.84 15.32 10.28
C TYR A 305 9.77 15.27 9.18
N ASN A 306 8.50 15.10 9.54
CA ASN A 306 7.34 15.07 8.64
C ASN A 306 7.53 14.10 7.46
N THR A 307 7.79 14.59 6.25
CA THR A 307 7.87 13.77 5.02
C THR A 307 9.21 13.06 4.84
N LEU A 308 10.24 13.38 5.62
CA LEU A 308 11.58 12.81 5.46
C LEU A 308 11.55 11.28 5.56
N ALA A 309 12.05 10.60 4.52
CA ALA A 309 12.11 9.15 4.40
C ALA A 309 10.73 8.46 4.48
N SER A 310 9.63 9.14 4.13
CA SER A 310 8.27 8.59 4.33
C SER A 310 8.06 7.21 3.70
N SER A 311 8.52 7.01 2.47
CA SER A 311 8.44 5.72 1.76
C SER A 311 9.29 4.60 2.39
N THR A 312 10.36 4.97 3.11
CA THR A 312 11.20 4.03 3.85
C THR A 312 10.57 3.71 5.21
N LEU A 313 10.12 4.74 5.95
CA LEU A 313 9.51 4.58 7.27
C LEU A 313 8.16 3.88 7.19
N GLY A 314 7.33 4.25 6.21
CA GLY A 314 5.94 3.84 6.11
C GLY A 314 5.01 4.70 6.95
N TYR A 315 3.76 4.25 7.06
CA TYR A 315 2.72 4.88 7.85
C TYR A 315 1.89 3.82 8.59
N LEU A 316 1.08 4.30 9.53
CA LEU A 316 0.12 3.48 10.26
C LEU A 316 -1.28 3.61 9.66
N SER A 317 -2.09 2.57 9.75
CA SER A 317 -3.51 2.62 9.37
C SER A 317 -4.35 1.75 10.30
N SER A 318 -5.65 1.99 10.32
CA SER A 318 -6.61 1.14 11.02
C SER A 318 -6.59 -0.28 10.47
N ILE A 319 -6.89 -1.26 11.32
CA ILE A 319 -6.96 -2.66 10.91
C ILE A 319 -8.12 -2.86 9.93
N ASP A 320 -7.81 -3.43 8.77
CA ASP A 320 -8.80 -3.79 7.76
C ASP A 320 -9.77 -4.86 8.31
N SER A 321 -11.07 -4.71 8.03
CA SER A 321 -12.11 -5.62 8.54
C SER A 321 -11.93 -7.07 8.09
N SER A 322 -11.33 -7.31 6.92
CA SER A 322 -10.99 -8.65 6.45
C SER A 322 -9.84 -9.30 7.25
N LYS A 323 -9.07 -8.49 7.99
CA LYS A 323 -7.90 -8.92 8.79
C LYS A 323 -8.15 -8.84 10.29
N GLU A 324 -9.30 -8.33 10.74
CA GLU A 324 -9.67 -8.14 12.14
C GLU A 324 -9.37 -9.39 12.99
N THR A 325 -9.94 -10.54 12.64
CA THR A 325 -9.74 -11.78 13.41
C THR A 325 -8.27 -12.17 13.54
N ASN A 326 -7.46 -11.98 12.48
CA ASN A 326 -6.03 -12.31 12.53
C ASN A 326 -5.25 -11.41 13.47
N TYR A 327 -5.63 -10.13 13.55
CA TYR A 327 -4.99 -9.16 14.45
C TYR A 327 -5.51 -9.30 15.88
N GLU A 328 -6.79 -9.57 16.09
CA GLU A 328 -7.34 -9.87 17.42
C GLU A 328 -6.65 -11.08 18.07
N LEU A 329 -6.37 -12.14 17.29
CA LEU A 329 -5.59 -13.30 17.75
C LEU A 329 -4.15 -12.95 18.15
N ARG A 330 -3.61 -11.85 17.63
CA ARG A 330 -2.28 -11.29 17.97
C ARG A 330 -2.37 -10.22 19.09
N GLY A 331 -3.52 -10.10 19.74
CA GLY A 331 -3.75 -9.17 20.86
C GLY A 331 -3.83 -7.71 20.42
N TYR A 332 -4.43 -7.43 19.26
CA TYR A 332 -4.82 -6.08 18.86
C TYR A 332 -6.31 -5.86 19.16
N ASP A 333 -6.69 -4.62 19.44
CA ASP A 333 -8.08 -4.18 19.42
C ASP A 333 -8.38 -3.60 18.03
N ALA A 334 -9.04 -4.36 17.16
CA ALA A 334 -9.28 -3.96 15.77
C ALA A 334 -10.12 -2.67 15.63
N SER A 335 -10.83 -2.26 16.69
CA SER A 335 -11.63 -1.03 16.68
C SER A 335 -10.84 0.24 16.95
N SER A 336 -9.63 0.13 17.52
CA SER A 336 -8.84 1.29 17.98
C SER A 336 -7.36 1.23 17.61
N ASP A 337 -6.77 0.04 17.44
CA ASP A 337 -5.35 -0.09 17.17
C ASP A 337 -4.99 0.25 15.72
N LEU A 338 -3.90 1.01 15.58
CA LEU A 338 -3.25 1.26 14.30
C LEU A 338 -2.06 0.31 14.11
N ILE A 339 -1.88 -0.16 12.87
CA ILE A 339 -0.81 -1.07 12.46
C ILE A 339 0.07 -0.46 11.38
N GLY A 340 1.35 -0.82 11.34
CA GLY A 340 2.23 -0.47 10.23
C GLY A 340 1.80 -1.18 8.94
N VAL A 341 1.50 -0.41 7.90
CA VAL A 341 1.03 -0.95 6.59
C VAL A 341 2.07 -0.86 5.48
N ALA A 342 3.11 -0.03 5.65
CA ALA A 342 4.21 0.09 4.70
C ALA A 342 5.56 0.24 5.42
N GLY A 343 6.66 0.15 4.66
CA GLY A 343 8.01 0.49 5.12
C GLY A 343 8.48 -0.25 6.38
N ILE A 344 9.32 0.42 7.17
CA ILE A 344 9.83 -0.08 8.46
C ILE A 344 8.70 -0.33 9.46
N GLU A 345 7.68 0.52 9.51
CA GLU A 345 6.53 0.35 10.41
C GLU A 345 5.87 -1.03 10.21
N SER A 346 5.69 -1.46 8.96
CA SER A 346 5.11 -2.78 8.66
C SER A 346 6.11 -3.92 8.85
N ALA A 347 7.32 -3.77 8.30
CA ALA A 347 8.35 -4.82 8.34
C ALA A 347 8.77 -5.18 9.77
N PHE A 348 8.74 -4.22 10.69
CA PHE A 348 9.13 -4.37 12.08
C PHE A 348 7.95 -4.20 13.05
N GLU A 349 6.70 -4.35 12.60
CA GLU A 349 5.50 -4.19 13.44
C GLU A 349 5.58 -5.01 14.74
N ASN A 350 6.07 -6.26 14.68
CA ASN A 350 6.21 -7.12 15.86
C ASN A 350 7.27 -6.64 16.86
N GLU A 351 8.29 -5.92 16.38
CA GLU A 351 9.33 -5.34 17.24
C GLU A 351 8.87 -3.98 17.77
N LEU A 352 8.26 -3.15 16.92
CA LEU A 352 7.83 -1.79 17.23
C LEU A 352 6.57 -1.75 18.10
N LYS A 353 5.67 -2.73 18.01
CA LYS A 353 4.45 -2.76 18.84
C LYS A 353 4.81 -2.87 20.32
N GLY A 354 4.27 -1.96 21.12
CA GLY A 354 4.27 -2.08 22.57
C GLY A 354 3.25 -3.10 23.07
N VAL A 355 3.52 -3.69 24.23
CA VAL A 355 2.58 -4.59 24.90
C VAL A 355 1.70 -3.76 25.82
N LYS A 356 0.40 -3.71 25.52
CA LYS A 356 -0.59 -2.98 26.32
C LYS A 356 -0.61 -3.46 27.77
N GLY A 357 -0.71 -2.51 28.67
CA GLY A 357 -0.95 -2.75 30.08
C GLY A 357 -2.43 -2.56 30.40
N GLY A 358 -2.73 -2.51 31.68
CA GLY A 358 -4.06 -2.14 32.12
C GLY A 358 -4.20 -2.16 33.63
N THR A 359 -5.06 -1.28 34.13
CA THR A 359 -5.33 -1.17 35.56
C THR A 359 -6.78 -1.54 35.84
N THR A 360 -6.97 -2.56 36.66
CA THR A 360 -8.26 -2.91 37.23
C THR A 360 -8.51 -2.04 38.45
N VAL A 361 -9.48 -1.14 38.37
CA VAL A 361 -9.84 -0.17 39.39
C VAL A 361 -11.24 -0.41 39.92
N LYS A 362 -11.48 -0.05 41.18
CA LYS A 362 -12.82 0.05 41.76
C LYS A 362 -13.32 1.47 41.63
N VAL A 363 -14.49 1.68 41.04
CA VAL A 363 -15.15 2.98 40.87
C VAL A 363 -16.34 3.16 41.82
N ASN A 364 -16.61 4.40 42.21
CA ASN A 364 -17.82 4.76 42.96
C ASN A 364 -19.04 4.94 42.04
N SER A 365 -20.21 5.26 42.62
CA SER A 365 -21.45 5.48 41.85
C SER A 365 -21.35 6.59 40.81
N LYS A 366 -20.42 7.55 40.97
CA LYS A 366 -20.16 8.64 40.03
C LYS A 366 -19.13 8.29 38.94
N GLY A 367 -18.70 7.02 38.87
CA GLY A 367 -17.71 6.54 37.91
C GLY A 367 -16.26 6.84 38.27
N ARG A 368 -15.98 7.40 39.47
CA ARG A 368 -14.62 7.79 39.85
C ARG A 368 -13.85 6.65 40.46
N VAL A 369 -12.57 6.53 40.09
CA VAL A 369 -11.62 5.59 40.69
C VAL A 369 -11.48 5.84 42.20
N THR A 370 -11.67 4.79 42.99
CA THR A 370 -11.57 4.78 44.46
C THR A 370 -10.43 3.90 44.96
N GLU A 371 -10.14 2.80 44.26
CA GLU A 371 -9.11 1.83 44.64
C GLU A 371 -8.52 1.17 43.39
N GLU A 372 -7.21 0.93 43.39
CA GLU A 372 -6.54 0.10 42.39
C GLU A 372 -6.50 -1.34 42.90
N LEU A 373 -7.14 -2.27 42.18
CA LEU A 373 -7.23 -3.68 42.58
C LEU A 373 -6.08 -4.50 42.00
N PHE A 374 -5.71 -4.22 40.75
CA PHE A 374 -4.65 -4.93 40.04
C PHE A 374 -4.11 -4.05 38.91
N ARG A 375 -2.79 -4.05 38.70
CA ARG A 375 -2.15 -3.37 37.58
C ARG A 375 -1.25 -4.33 36.82
N LEU A 376 -1.40 -4.32 35.51
CA LEU A 376 -0.49 -4.91 34.56
C LEU A 376 0.27 -3.77 33.89
N ASP A 377 1.59 -3.73 34.08
CA ASP A 377 2.43 -2.69 33.45
C ASP A 377 2.43 -2.84 31.92
N SER A 378 2.37 -1.71 31.23
CA SER A 378 2.61 -1.64 29.79
C SER A 378 4.11 -1.66 29.51
N TYR A 379 4.51 -2.29 28.40
CA TYR A 379 5.91 -2.36 27.98
C TYR A 379 6.08 -1.73 26.60
N PRO A 380 6.97 -0.73 26.44
CA PRO A 380 7.25 -0.16 25.14
C PRO A 380 7.82 -1.17 24.16
N GLY A 381 7.56 -0.97 22.87
CA GLY A 381 8.17 -1.78 21.80
C GLY A 381 9.68 -1.56 21.66
N ASN A 382 10.35 -2.50 21.02
CA ASN A 382 11.78 -2.45 20.72
C ASN A 382 12.10 -1.35 19.70
N ASN A 383 13.26 -0.73 19.86
CA ASN A 383 13.72 0.33 18.95
C ASN A 383 14.40 -0.26 17.71
N VAL A 384 14.22 0.39 16.56
CA VAL A 384 14.87 0.04 15.29
C VAL A 384 15.85 1.14 14.91
N HIS A 385 17.09 0.78 14.60
CA HIS A 385 18.13 1.73 14.16
C HIS A 385 18.37 1.50 12.67
N LEU A 386 18.18 2.53 11.86
CA LEU A 386 18.36 2.47 10.42
C LEU A 386 19.79 2.77 10.00
N THR A 387 20.15 2.36 8.79
CA THR A 387 21.41 2.74 8.15
C THR A 387 21.33 4.11 7.49
N ILE A 388 20.14 4.70 7.40
CA ILE A 388 19.87 5.99 6.77
C ILE A 388 20.63 7.12 7.49
N ASP A 389 21.23 8.02 6.73
CA ASP A 389 21.74 9.31 7.23
C ASP A 389 20.70 10.38 6.88
N LYS A 390 20.12 11.05 7.87
CA LYS A 390 19.04 12.03 7.64
C LYS A 390 19.46 13.19 6.74
N ASN A 391 20.73 13.63 6.79
CA ASN A 391 21.21 14.77 6.02
C ASN A 391 21.40 14.38 4.57
N VAL A 392 21.94 13.17 4.33
CA VAL A 392 22.07 12.60 2.99
C VAL A 392 20.70 12.28 2.39
N GLN A 393 19.77 11.74 3.19
CA GLN A 393 18.38 11.51 2.82
C GLN A 393 17.68 12.81 2.40
N TYR A 394 17.80 13.86 3.21
CA TYR A 394 17.23 15.17 2.92
C TYR A 394 17.76 15.74 1.59
N ALA A 395 19.08 15.67 1.40
CA ALA A 395 19.70 16.12 0.15
C ALA A 395 19.18 15.31 -1.06
N ALA A 396 18.99 14.00 -0.92
CA ALA A 396 18.44 13.15 -1.98
C ALA A 396 17.01 13.54 -2.35
N GLU A 397 16.12 13.67 -1.36
CA GLU A 397 14.70 13.98 -1.57
C GLU A 397 14.49 15.38 -2.15
N GLN A 398 15.15 16.40 -1.57
CA GLN A 398 14.99 17.77 -2.04
C GLN A 398 15.60 17.99 -3.42
N ALA A 399 16.77 17.42 -3.68
CA ALA A 399 17.38 17.51 -5.01
C ALA A 399 16.56 16.77 -6.07
N LEU A 400 15.96 15.62 -5.73
CA LEU A 400 15.03 14.91 -6.61
C LEU A 400 13.81 15.77 -6.91
N LYS A 401 13.15 16.32 -5.88
CA LYS A 401 11.98 17.19 -6.02
C LYS A 401 12.25 18.40 -6.91
N ASP A 402 13.31 19.16 -6.62
CA ASP A 402 13.68 20.33 -7.43
C ASP A 402 14.03 19.96 -8.88
N THR A 403 14.68 18.80 -9.07
CA THR A 403 15.01 18.30 -10.40
C THR A 403 13.75 17.94 -11.18
N LEU A 404 12.80 17.22 -10.56
CA LEU A 404 11.50 16.91 -11.15
C LEU A 404 10.73 18.17 -11.53
N GLU A 405 10.65 19.16 -10.64
CA GLU A 405 9.98 20.43 -10.92
C GLU A 405 10.58 21.14 -12.15
N ARG A 406 11.91 21.21 -12.22
CA ARG A 406 12.64 21.84 -13.34
C ARG A 406 12.46 21.06 -14.64
N VAL A 407 12.58 19.73 -14.61
CA VAL A 407 12.39 18.87 -15.79
C VAL A 407 10.95 18.97 -16.28
N ARG A 408 9.98 18.95 -15.37
CA ARG A 408 8.54 19.12 -15.67
C ARG A 408 8.23 20.43 -16.35
N SER A 409 8.88 21.53 -15.95
CA SER A 409 8.63 22.85 -16.52
C SER A 409 9.33 23.11 -17.87
N SER A 410 10.33 22.30 -18.25
CA SER A 410 11.23 22.65 -19.36
C SER A 410 11.48 21.55 -20.40
N ILE A 411 11.38 20.27 -20.02
CA ILE A 411 11.79 19.14 -20.85
C ILE A 411 10.63 18.17 -21.06
N ALA A 412 10.04 17.67 -19.96
CA ALA A 412 9.07 16.59 -20.02
C ALA A 412 7.92 16.82 -19.03
N PRO A 413 6.72 17.20 -19.51
CA PRO A 413 5.61 17.67 -18.69
C PRO A 413 5.01 16.62 -17.73
N ASN A 414 5.39 15.34 -17.89
CA ASN A 414 4.99 14.27 -16.98
C ASN A 414 6.10 13.80 -16.01
N ALA A 415 7.21 14.54 -15.88
CA ALA A 415 8.24 14.25 -14.88
C ALA A 415 7.74 14.54 -13.45
N THR A 416 6.86 13.67 -12.94
CA THR A 416 6.15 13.81 -11.66
C THR A 416 6.59 12.78 -10.63
N ARG A 417 7.42 11.81 -11.03
CA ARG A 417 7.80 10.64 -10.23
C ARG A 417 9.28 10.32 -10.40
N GLY A 418 9.88 9.76 -9.36
CA GLY A 418 11.27 9.34 -9.42
C GLY A 418 11.72 8.66 -8.15
N ALA A 419 12.91 8.09 -8.20
CA ALA A 419 13.52 7.43 -7.06
C ALA A 419 15.04 7.60 -7.07
N VAL A 420 15.63 7.54 -5.88
CA VAL A 420 17.07 7.60 -5.67
C VAL A 420 17.44 6.60 -4.58
N VAL A 421 18.48 5.81 -4.82
CA VAL A 421 19.03 4.90 -3.81
C VAL A 421 20.54 5.08 -3.75
N ALA A 422 21.06 5.31 -2.54
CA ALA A 422 22.47 5.42 -2.25
C ALA A 422 22.90 4.33 -1.27
N ILE A 423 23.90 3.54 -1.67
CA ILE A 423 24.42 2.38 -0.92
C ILE A 423 25.89 2.61 -0.59
N GLU A 424 26.26 2.32 0.66
CA GLU A 424 27.65 2.25 1.08
C GLU A 424 28.35 1.03 0.45
N VAL A 425 29.47 1.30 -0.21
CA VAL A 425 30.26 0.28 -0.89
C VAL A 425 30.95 -0.60 0.15
N ASN A 426 31.03 -1.90 -0.13
CA ASN A 426 31.59 -2.95 0.74
C ASN A 426 30.75 -3.32 1.97
N THR A 427 29.56 -2.76 2.15
CA THR A 427 28.68 -3.11 3.28
C THR A 427 27.26 -3.47 2.88
N GLY A 428 26.74 -2.90 1.78
CA GLY A 428 25.34 -3.05 1.37
C GLY A 428 24.36 -2.20 2.18
N ARG A 429 24.87 -1.33 3.08
CA ARG A 429 24.05 -0.43 3.89
C ARG A 429 23.45 0.67 3.04
N VAL A 430 22.14 0.89 3.14
CA VAL A 430 21.43 1.97 2.44
C VAL A 430 21.58 3.26 3.22
N ILE A 431 22.25 4.25 2.66
CA ILE A 431 22.50 5.55 3.30
C ILE A 431 21.36 6.54 3.03
N ALA A 432 20.77 6.46 1.84
CA ALA A 432 19.58 7.22 1.47
C ALA A 432 18.72 6.43 0.48
N MET A 433 17.40 6.53 0.63
CA MET A 433 16.41 5.90 -0.23
C MET A 433 15.20 6.81 -0.37
N ALA A 434 15.12 7.53 -1.48
CA ALA A 434 14.06 8.48 -1.78
C ALA A 434 13.11 7.92 -2.83
N SER A 435 11.82 8.14 -2.63
CA SER A 435 10.74 7.85 -3.57
C SER A 435 9.86 9.10 -3.64
N TYR A 436 9.52 9.54 -4.85
CA TYR A 436 8.70 10.73 -5.07
C TYR A 436 7.53 10.42 -6.01
N PRO A 437 6.30 10.90 -5.72
CA PRO A 437 5.92 11.82 -4.62
C PRO A 437 6.01 11.20 -3.22
N ASP A 438 6.31 12.04 -2.23
CA ASP A 438 6.33 11.71 -0.80
C ASP A 438 4.96 11.96 -0.13
N TYR A 439 4.89 11.72 1.18
CA TYR A 439 3.71 11.94 2.02
C TYR A 439 4.16 12.18 3.47
N ASP A 440 3.31 12.78 4.29
CA ASP A 440 3.58 12.98 5.72
C ASP A 440 2.93 11.83 6.52
N PRO A 441 3.70 10.91 7.14
CA PRO A 441 3.14 9.81 7.92
C PRO A 441 2.34 10.29 9.14
N ASN A 442 2.58 11.51 9.64
CA ASN A 442 1.79 12.08 10.74
C ASN A 442 0.32 12.27 10.39
N VAL A 443 -0.03 12.38 9.10
CA VAL A 443 -1.42 12.48 8.65
C VAL A 443 -2.24 11.26 9.09
N PHE A 444 -1.61 10.08 9.14
CA PHE A 444 -2.28 8.82 9.45
C PHE A 444 -2.15 8.38 10.90
N SER A 445 -1.22 8.98 11.65
CA SER A 445 -0.97 8.60 13.05
C SER A 445 -1.47 9.59 14.08
N ILE A 446 -1.75 10.83 13.69
CA ILE A 446 -2.29 11.87 14.57
C ILE A 446 -3.78 12.04 14.27
N PRO A 447 -4.67 11.77 15.26
CA PRO A 447 -6.10 12.01 15.10
C PRO A 447 -6.41 13.43 14.62
N GLY A 448 -7.38 13.54 13.70
CA GLY A 448 -7.82 14.80 13.09
C GLY A 448 -6.95 15.35 11.96
N LYS A 449 -5.77 14.76 11.67
CA LYS A 449 -4.95 15.22 10.53
C LYS A 449 -5.38 14.67 9.16
N LEU A 450 -5.96 13.47 9.12
CA LEU A 450 -6.52 12.91 7.88
C LEU A 450 -7.90 13.53 7.63
N THR A 451 -7.94 14.64 6.90
CA THR A 451 -9.21 15.27 6.47
C THR A 451 -9.87 14.47 5.34
N ASP A 452 -11.15 14.72 5.08
CA ASP A 452 -11.87 14.07 3.97
C ASP A 452 -11.18 14.32 2.62
N GLU A 453 -10.63 15.53 2.41
CA GLU A 453 -9.90 15.87 1.18
C GLU A 453 -8.60 15.07 1.06
N LEU A 454 -7.84 14.94 2.15
CA LEU A 454 -6.62 14.13 2.15
C LEU A 454 -6.94 12.65 2.01
N SER A 455 -7.99 12.17 2.64
CA SER A 455 -8.48 10.79 2.50
C SER A 455 -8.81 10.49 1.04
N GLN A 456 -9.54 11.39 0.37
CA GLN A 456 -9.83 11.29 -1.06
C GLN A 456 -8.55 11.33 -1.90
N GLU A 457 -7.63 12.26 -1.63
CA GLU A 457 -6.36 12.36 -2.37
C GLU A 457 -5.52 11.07 -2.27
N TYR A 458 -5.45 10.46 -1.09
CA TYR A 458 -4.58 9.31 -0.82
C TYR A 458 -5.20 7.96 -1.20
N PHE A 459 -6.50 7.77 -0.98
CA PHE A 459 -7.15 6.45 -1.07
C PHE A 459 -8.15 6.32 -2.22
N ASP A 460 -8.77 7.41 -2.68
CA ASP A 460 -9.68 7.40 -3.82
C ASP A 460 -9.48 8.62 -4.75
N PRO A 461 -8.32 8.69 -5.43
CA PRO A 461 -8.00 9.85 -6.25
C PRO A 461 -8.93 9.96 -7.45
N ASP A 462 -9.33 11.20 -7.78
CA ASP A 462 -10.14 11.49 -8.97
C ASP A 462 -9.31 11.32 -10.26
N ILE A 463 -9.27 10.09 -10.77
CA ILE A 463 -8.54 9.72 -11.99
C ILE A 463 -9.13 10.41 -13.23
N ASP A 464 -10.42 10.73 -13.25
CA ASP A 464 -11.04 11.42 -14.40
C ASP A 464 -10.59 12.89 -14.48
N ALA A 465 -10.56 13.59 -13.35
CA ALA A 465 -9.98 14.93 -13.26
C ALA A 465 -8.49 14.93 -13.60
N TYR A 466 -7.73 13.97 -13.05
CA TYR A 466 -6.32 13.80 -13.37
C TYR A 466 -6.11 13.55 -14.87
N ALA A 467 -6.87 12.65 -15.50
CA ALA A 467 -6.74 12.30 -16.91
C ALA A 467 -6.93 13.53 -17.82
N LYS A 468 -7.93 14.37 -17.53
CA LYS A 468 -8.18 15.62 -18.26
C LYS A 468 -7.03 16.60 -18.11
N GLU A 469 -6.50 16.77 -16.89
CA GLU A 469 -5.36 17.65 -16.64
C GLU A 469 -4.08 17.10 -17.31
N PHE A 470 -3.84 15.80 -17.21
CA PHE A 470 -2.72 15.09 -17.80
C PHE A 470 -2.67 15.31 -19.31
N ILE A 471 -3.77 15.06 -20.03
CA ILE A 471 -3.85 15.27 -21.49
C ILE A 471 -3.57 16.73 -21.84
N LYS A 472 -4.15 17.67 -21.10
CA LYS A 472 -3.93 19.11 -21.30
C LYS A 472 -2.47 19.51 -21.07
N ARG A 473 -1.84 18.97 -20.02
CA ARG A 473 -0.46 19.31 -19.62
C ARG A 473 0.58 18.69 -20.55
N THR A 474 0.35 17.46 -21.00
CA THR A 474 1.30 16.69 -21.81
C THR A 474 1.10 16.85 -23.31
N GLY A 475 -0.11 17.23 -23.75
CA GLY A 475 -0.48 17.25 -25.16
C GLY A 475 -0.69 15.84 -25.75
N ALA A 476 -0.94 14.83 -24.91
CA ALA A 476 -1.18 13.45 -25.32
C ALA A 476 -2.30 13.35 -26.37
N THR A 477 -2.09 12.54 -27.41
CA THR A 477 -3.08 12.43 -28.51
C THR A 477 -3.95 11.19 -28.47
N GLY A 478 -3.75 10.27 -27.53
CA GLY A 478 -4.49 9.01 -27.43
C GLY A 478 -5.98 9.15 -27.14
N GLY A 479 -6.47 10.31 -26.70
CA GLY A 479 -7.84 10.45 -26.22
C GLY A 479 -8.02 9.79 -24.84
N ILE A 480 -9.01 10.26 -24.09
CA ILE A 480 -9.15 9.89 -22.67
C ILE A 480 -9.50 8.41 -22.48
N ASP A 481 -10.33 7.82 -23.34
CA ASP A 481 -10.78 6.43 -23.18
C ASP A 481 -9.71 5.40 -23.55
N TYR A 482 -8.70 5.78 -24.34
CA TYR A 482 -7.54 4.93 -24.59
C TYR A 482 -6.51 5.03 -23.47
N LEU A 483 -6.24 6.25 -23.00
CA LEU A 483 -5.21 6.51 -21.99
C LEU A 483 -5.67 6.11 -20.58
N PHE A 484 -6.96 6.30 -20.31
CA PHE A 484 -7.61 6.03 -19.04
C PHE A 484 -8.95 5.33 -19.28
N PRO A 485 -8.94 4.07 -19.75
CA PRO A 485 -10.17 3.33 -20.02
C PRO A 485 -11.01 3.20 -18.76
N ILE A 486 -12.32 3.03 -18.96
CA ILE A 486 -13.24 2.71 -17.88
C ILE A 486 -13.13 1.20 -17.61
N ASP A 487 -12.83 0.86 -16.37
CA ASP A 487 -12.86 -0.52 -15.89
C ASP A 487 -14.33 -0.98 -15.82
N GLU A 488 -14.65 -2.12 -16.45
CA GLU A 488 -16.03 -2.57 -16.63
C GLU A 488 -16.69 -2.99 -15.31
N ASP A 489 -15.90 -3.48 -14.36
CA ASP A 489 -16.38 -3.95 -13.06
C ASP A 489 -16.69 -2.79 -12.12
N THR A 490 -15.82 -1.77 -12.09
CA THR A 490 -15.91 -0.64 -11.17
C THR A 490 -16.58 0.60 -11.78
N GLY A 491 -16.65 0.70 -13.10
CA GLY A 491 -17.11 1.90 -13.82
C GLY A 491 -16.19 3.13 -13.66
N LYS A 492 -15.03 2.98 -13.02
CA LYS A 492 -14.05 4.06 -12.80
C LYS A 492 -12.95 4.03 -13.86
N ARG A 493 -12.34 5.19 -14.13
CA ARG A 493 -11.17 5.26 -15.02
C ARG A 493 -9.93 4.69 -14.34
N VAL A 494 -9.13 3.94 -15.10
CA VAL A 494 -7.88 3.34 -14.61
C VAL A 494 -6.67 3.84 -15.41
N ASP A 495 -5.53 4.02 -14.74
CA ASP A 495 -4.27 4.46 -15.37
C ASP A 495 -3.44 3.26 -15.83
N VAL A 496 -3.70 2.80 -17.07
CA VAL A 496 -3.05 1.60 -17.65
C VAL A 496 -1.61 1.84 -18.09
N PHE A 497 -1.19 3.09 -18.24
CA PHE A 497 0.15 3.45 -18.71
C PHE A 497 1.10 3.88 -17.59
N ASP A 498 0.66 3.75 -16.33
CA ASP A 498 1.38 4.19 -15.14
C ASP A 498 1.92 5.61 -15.35
N THR A 499 1.01 6.58 -15.42
CA THR A 499 1.26 8.02 -15.54
C THR A 499 0.99 8.76 -14.23
N TYR A 500 0.08 8.24 -13.42
CA TYR A 500 -0.39 8.82 -12.19
C TYR A 500 0.68 8.74 -11.08
N PRO A 501 0.96 9.84 -10.37
CA PRO A 501 1.96 9.88 -9.30
C PRO A 501 1.43 9.27 -8.00
N LYS A 502 1.62 7.95 -7.86
CA LYS A 502 1.22 7.16 -6.68
C LYS A 502 2.12 7.47 -5.47
N LYS A 503 1.57 8.03 -4.39
CA LYS A 503 2.32 8.41 -3.17
C LYS A 503 2.75 7.22 -2.30
N PHE A 504 1.91 6.18 -2.21
CA PHE A 504 2.22 5.00 -1.40
C PHE A 504 3.06 3.94 -2.12
N PHE A 505 3.23 4.06 -3.45
CA PHE A 505 4.08 3.15 -4.21
C PHE A 505 5.55 3.53 -4.00
N ASN A 506 6.35 2.59 -3.49
CA ASN A 506 7.77 2.84 -3.28
C ASN A 506 8.53 2.61 -4.59
N TYR A 507 8.69 3.66 -5.39
CA TYR A 507 9.42 3.59 -6.67
C TYR A 507 10.86 3.08 -6.49
N ALA A 508 11.48 3.26 -5.31
CA ALA A 508 12.85 2.80 -5.06
C ALA A 508 12.99 1.27 -4.93
N THR A 509 11.98 0.59 -4.38
CA THR A 509 12.02 -0.87 -4.16
C THR A 509 11.05 -1.66 -5.03
N GLN A 510 10.03 -1.02 -5.61
CA GLN A 510 8.97 -1.68 -6.39
C GLN A 510 8.94 -1.24 -7.86
N GLY A 511 9.55 -0.08 -8.18
CA GLY A 511 9.54 0.46 -9.54
C GLY A 511 10.40 -0.36 -10.52
N LEU A 512 9.81 -1.32 -11.23
CA LEU A 512 10.48 -2.07 -12.29
C LEU A 512 10.64 -1.20 -13.55
N LEU A 513 11.88 -0.93 -13.93
CA LEU A 513 12.18 -0.05 -15.07
C LEU A 513 13.37 -0.58 -15.89
N PRO A 514 13.42 -0.25 -17.20
CA PRO A 514 14.55 -0.62 -18.02
C PRO A 514 15.80 0.18 -17.63
N PRO A 515 16.95 -0.47 -17.41
CA PRO A 515 18.17 0.22 -16.99
C PRO A 515 18.72 1.15 -18.09
N GLY A 516 18.52 0.76 -19.36
CA GLY A 516 19.09 1.45 -20.51
C GLY A 516 20.63 1.48 -20.44
N SER A 517 21.23 2.56 -20.94
CA SER A 517 22.70 2.67 -21.06
C SER A 517 23.48 2.58 -19.73
N THR A 518 22.82 2.57 -18.57
CA THR A 518 23.45 2.26 -17.27
C THR A 518 23.88 0.79 -17.14
N PHE A 519 23.38 -0.10 -18.00
CA PHE A 519 23.73 -1.52 -18.06
C PHE A 519 25.07 -1.80 -18.78
N LYS A 520 25.49 -0.89 -19.68
CA LYS A 520 26.69 -1.02 -20.51
C LYS A 520 28.00 -1.34 -19.76
N PRO A 521 28.24 -0.83 -18.53
CA PRO A 521 29.42 -1.25 -17.76
C PRO A 521 29.47 -2.76 -17.47
N ILE A 522 28.34 -3.42 -17.20
CA ILE A 522 28.30 -4.90 -17.05
C ILE A 522 28.66 -5.56 -18.38
N THR A 523 28.07 -5.10 -19.49
CA THR A 523 28.39 -5.60 -20.83
C THR A 523 29.88 -5.43 -21.17
N ALA A 524 30.50 -4.33 -20.74
CA ALA A 524 31.93 -4.08 -20.90
C ALA A 524 32.76 -5.09 -20.10
N ILE A 525 32.40 -5.34 -18.83
CA ILE A 525 33.06 -6.36 -17.99
C ILE A 525 32.92 -7.74 -18.63
N ALA A 526 31.70 -8.16 -19.01
CA ALA A 526 31.47 -9.43 -19.68
C ALA A 526 32.31 -9.56 -20.95
N GLY A 527 32.35 -8.51 -21.78
CA GLY A 527 33.14 -8.48 -23.00
C GLY A 527 34.64 -8.71 -22.80
N LEU A 528 35.21 -8.07 -21.77
CA LEU A 528 36.62 -8.21 -21.40
C LEU A 528 36.91 -9.59 -20.78
N MET A 529 36.03 -10.07 -19.90
CA MET A 529 36.17 -11.36 -19.22
C MET A 529 36.11 -12.54 -20.19
N GLU A 530 35.20 -12.49 -21.18
CA GLU A 530 35.09 -13.50 -22.25
C GLU A 530 36.18 -13.36 -23.34
N GLY A 531 36.98 -12.29 -23.29
CA GLY A 531 38.03 -12.01 -24.26
C GLY A 531 37.49 -11.74 -25.68
N VAL A 532 36.28 -11.21 -25.80
CA VAL A 532 35.69 -10.80 -27.09
C VAL A 532 36.08 -9.39 -27.51
N VAL A 533 36.70 -8.65 -26.59
CA VAL A 533 37.30 -7.34 -26.79
C VAL A 533 38.49 -7.17 -25.85
N THR A 534 39.44 -6.29 -26.21
CA THR A 534 40.53 -5.86 -25.32
C THR A 534 40.35 -4.41 -24.89
N GLU A 535 41.04 -3.96 -23.85
CA GLU A 535 40.93 -2.62 -23.28
C GLU A 535 41.30 -1.49 -24.25
N GLY A 536 42.10 -1.81 -25.28
CA GLY A 536 42.57 -0.88 -26.31
C GLY A 536 42.06 -1.20 -27.72
N GLU A 537 41.19 -2.18 -27.89
CA GLU A 537 40.62 -2.48 -29.20
C GLU A 537 39.70 -1.33 -29.65
N VAL A 538 39.89 -0.89 -30.89
CA VAL A 538 39.14 0.19 -31.51
C VAL A 538 38.16 -0.39 -32.54
N MET A 539 36.88 -0.08 -32.38
CA MET A 539 35.84 -0.36 -33.37
C MET A 539 35.54 0.91 -34.20
N MET A 540 35.26 0.73 -35.48
CA MET A 540 35.00 1.84 -36.41
C MET A 540 33.50 2.00 -36.67
N ASP A 541 32.86 2.91 -35.93
CA ASP A 541 31.48 3.33 -36.19
C ASP A 541 31.47 4.48 -37.20
N ASN A 542 31.38 4.17 -38.49
CA ASN A 542 31.42 5.17 -39.56
C ASN A 542 30.04 5.78 -39.88
N ASN A 543 28.95 5.07 -39.58
CA ASN A 543 27.61 5.38 -40.11
C ASN A 543 26.54 5.51 -39.02
N GLY A 544 26.89 5.35 -37.73
CA GLY A 544 25.95 5.43 -36.61
C GLY A 544 24.91 4.30 -36.59
N THR A 545 25.14 3.23 -37.35
CA THR A 545 24.21 2.12 -37.57
C THR A 545 24.96 0.81 -37.51
N TRP A 546 24.48 -0.13 -36.69
CA TRP A 546 25.00 -1.48 -36.53
C TRP A 546 24.13 -2.48 -37.31
N SER A 547 24.80 -3.40 -38.02
CA SER A 547 24.19 -4.50 -38.76
C SER A 547 25.23 -5.59 -39.00
N THR A 548 24.79 -6.83 -39.21
CA THR A 548 25.64 -7.98 -39.57
C THR A 548 25.00 -8.79 -40.70
N ASP A 549 25.82 -9.43 -41.52
CA ASP A 549 25.37 -10.27 -42.65
C ASP A 549 24.58 -11.50 -42.17
N GLU A 550 24.81 -11.98 -40.95
CA GLU A 550 24.11 -13.12 -40.36
C GLU A 550 22.67 -12.79 -39.91
N LEU A 551 22.33 -11.51 -39.76
CA LEU A 551 21.01 -11.02 -39.36
C LEU A 551 20.49 -9.99 -40.37
N PRO A 552 20.26 -10.40 -41.64
CA PRO A 552 19.85 -9.48 -42.71
C PRO A 552 18.44 -8.95 -42.40
N GLY A 553 18.37 -7.72 -41.89
CA GLY A 553 17.12 -7.07 -41.46
C GLY A 553 17.21 -6.44 -40.07
N MET A 554 18.18 -6.83 -39.25
CA MET A 554 18.44 -6.18 -37.97
C MET A 554 19.36 -4.97 -38.17
N ILE A 555 18.75 -3.79 -38.25
CA ILE A 555 19.45 -2.51 -38.39
C ILE A 555 19.22 -1.70 -37.13
N LEU A 556 20.24 -1.61 -36.29
CA LEU A 556 20.17 -0.90 -35.01
C LEU A 556 20.92 0.42 -35.09
N LYS A 557 20.39 1.46 -34.44
CA LYS A 557 20.95 2.81 -34.52
C LYS A 557 21.63 3.20 -33.23
N ASN A 558 22.68 4.01 -33.39
CA ASN A 558 23.22 4.81 -32.30
C ASN A 558 22.24 5.92 -31.91
N PHE A 559 22.50 6.61 -30.80
CA PHE A 559 21.71 7.76 -30.39
C PHE A 559 21.68 8.82 -31.52
N GLU A 560 20.47 9.24 -31.91
CA GLU A 560 20.21 10.10 -33.08
C GLU A 560 20.79 9.60 -34.43
N GLY A 561 21.21 8.32 -34.51
CA GLY A 561 21.87 7.77 -35.70
C GLY A 561 23.24 8.37 -36.00
N ARG A 562 23.90 9.01 -35.03
CA ARG A 562 25.20 9.65 -35.23
C ARG A 562 26.36 8.66 -35.10
N ALA A 563 27.33 8.76 -36.00
CA ALA A 563 28.57 8.00 -35.95
C ALA A 563 29.50 8.50 -34.83
N ASN A 564 30.11 7.59 -34.07
CA ASN A 564 31.15 7.93 -33.09
C ASN A 564 32.58 7.83 -33.62
N GLY A 565 32.79 7.27 -34.82
CA GLY A 565 34.11 7.05 -35.41
C GLY A 565 34.91 5.97 -34.67
N ALA A 566 36.23 6.14 -34.67
CA ALA A 566 37.17 5.26 -33.97
C ALA A 566 36.90 5.29 -32.45
N THR A 567 36.38 4.17 -31.93
CA THR A 567 35.87 4.08 -30.56
C THR A 567 36.51 2.89 -29.84
N ASP A 568 37.25 3.16 -28.76
CA ASP A 568 37.67 2.14 -27.78
C ASP A 568 36.64 1.99 -26.65
N LEU A 569 36.83 1.04 -25.73
CA LEU A 569 35.89 0.78 -24.63
C LEU A 569 35.66 2.01 -23.73
N ARG A 570 36.72 2.78 -23.43
CA ARG A 570 36.63 3.99 -22.60
C ARG A 570 35.80 5.06 -23.29
N LYS A 571 36.05 5.26 -24.59
CA LYS A 571 35.30 6.19 -25.43
C LYS A 571 33.85 5.74 -25.61
N ALA A 572 33.62 4.44 -25.78
CA ALA A 572 32.27 3.87 -25.92
C ALA A 572 31.40 4.16 -24.69
N LEU A 573 31.98 4.06 -23.49
CA LEU A 573 31.31 4.47 -22.24
C LEU A 573 31.10 5.99 -22.17
N GLU A 574 32.13 6.79 -22.48
CA GLU A 574 32.10 8.26 -22.50
C GLU A 574 30.95 8.81 -23.37
N VAL A 575 30.87 8.36 -24.63
CA VAL A 575 29.87 8.84 -25.60
C VAL A 575 28.61 7.98 -25.64
N SER A 576 28.54 6.96 -24.77
CA SER A 576 27.42 6.03 -24.69
C SER A 576 27.09 5.33 -26.02
N SER A 577 28.10 4.92 -26.79
CA SER A 577 27.93 4.34 -28.15
C SER A 577 27.07 3.07 -28.14
N ASN A 578 25.85 3.09 -28.70
CA ASN A 578 25.06 1.85 -28.80
C ASN A 578 25.71 0.85 -29.76
N TYR A 579 26.30 1.33 -30.87
CA TYR A 579 26.98 0.51 -31.87
C TYR A 579 28.00 -0.44 -31.22
N TYR A 580 28.89 0.10 -30.40
CA TYR A 580 29.95 -0.67 -29.73
C TYR A 580 29.38 -1.80 -28.86
N PHE A 581 28.28 -1.52 -28.15
CA PHE A 581 27.67 -2.49 -27.24
C PHE A 581 26.74 -3.50 -27.95
N TYR A 582 26.12 -3.15 -29.08
CA TYR A 582 25.46 -4.13 -29.94
C TYR A 582 26.46 -5.13 -30.49
N GLU A 583 27.61 -4.64 -30.97
CA GLU A 583 28.71 -5.48 -31.43
C GLU A 583 29.23 -6.39 -30.32
N LEU A 584 29.41 -5.88 -29.10
CA LEU A 584 29.79 -6.72 -27.95
C LEU A 584 28.76 -7.80 -27.66
N GLY A 585 27.46 -7.47 -27.63
CA GLY A 585 26.39 -8.45 -27.41
C GLY A 585 26.41 -9.57 -28.46
N TYR A 586 26.59 -9.20 -29.73
CA TYR A 586 26.73 -10.16 -30.82
C TYR A 586 28.00 -11.04 -30.68
N ARG A 587 29.14 -10.43 -30.34
CA ARG A 587 30.39 -11.18 -30.15
C ARG A 587 30.34 -12.13 -28.96
N LEU A 588 29.72 -11.72 -27.85
CA LEU A 588 29.48 -12.58 -26.67
C LEU A 588 28.66 -13.81 -27.05
N TYR A 589 27.57 -13.61 -27.81
CA TYR A 589 26.75 -14.70 -28.34
C TYR A 589 27.58 -15.64 -29.23
N LYS A 590 28.34 -15.12 -30.19
CA LYS A 590 29.16 -15.95 -31.09
C LYS A 590 30.27 -16.71 -30.36
N LYS A 591 30.93 -16.06 -29.40
CA LYS A 591 32.03 -16.65 -28.61
C LYS A 591 31.57 -17.89 -27.84
N ASN A 592 30.35 -17.88 -27.33
CA ASN A 592 29.76 -18.96 -26.54
C ASN A 592 29.04 -20.04 -27.38
N GLY A 593 29.31 -20.07 -28.70
CA GLY A 593 28.79 -21.10 -29.60
C GLY A 593 27.42 -20.78 -30.22
N GLY A 594 26.97 -19.52 -30.12
CA GLY A 594 25.75 -19.04 -30.75
C GLY A 594 25.81 -19.09 -32.29
N SER A 595 24.71 -19.52 -32.90
CA SER A 595 24.52 -19.54 -34.35
C SER A 595 23.06 -19.30 -34.72
N VAL A 596 22.84 -18.42 -35.69
CA VAL A 596 21.50 -18.12 -36.26
C VAL A 596 20.84 -19.34 -36.92
N ASN A 597 21.62 -20.39 -37.24
CA ASN A 597 21.13 -21.63 -37.88
C ASN A 597 21.10 -22.83 -36.91
N GLY A 598 20.98 -22.60 -35.60
CA GLY A 598 20.94 -23.66 -34.58
C GLY A 598 22.29 -23.91 -33.93
N GLY A 599 22.66 -23.03 -32.99
CA GLY A 599 23.86 -23.13 -32.14
C GLY A 599 23.53 -23.40 -30.67
N ASN A 600 24.51 -23.20 -29.78
CA ASN A 600 24.33 -23.37 -28.34
C ASN A 600 23.30 -22.36 -27.81
N ILE A 601 22.22 -22.83 -27.18
CA ILE A 601 21.16 -21.98 -26.63
C ILE A 601 21.66 -21.20 -25.41
N GLU A 602 22.54 -21.81 -24.60
CA GLU A 602 23.14 -21.15 -23.44
C GLU A 602 23.92 -19.88 -23.82
N ALA A 603 24.33 -19.76 -25.09
CA ALA A 603 24.97 -18.55 -25.59
C ALA A 603 24.06 -17.31 -25.50
N LEU A 604 22.74 -17.49 -25.51
CA LEU A 604 21.75 -16.42 -25.32
C LEU A 604 21.77 -15.88 -23.88
N ASP A 605 22.23 -16.68 -22.92
CA ASP A 605 22.23 -16.36 -21.49
C ASP A 605 23.57 -15.78 -21.01
N THR A 606 24.56 -15.70 -21.90
CA THR A 606 25.92 -15.24 -21.58
C THR A 606 25.91 -13.96 -20.73
N LEU A 607 25.13 -12.95 -21.13
CA LEU A 607 25.10 -11.67 -20.42
C LEU A 607 24.29 -11.75 -19.11
N ALA A 608 23.31 -12.63 -19.04
CA ALA A 608 22.51 -12.88 -17.84
C ALA A 608 23.39 -13.42 -16.70
N HIS A 609 24.31 -14.35 -17.00
CA HIS A 609 25.24 -14.90 -16.01
C HIS A 609 26.04 -13.81 -15.28
N TYR A 610 26.55 -12.82 -16.02
CA TYR A 610 27.23 -11.68 -15.41
C TYR A 610 26.24 -10.80 -14.63
N ALA A 611 25.11 -10.43 -15.22
CA ALA A 611 24.11 -9.58 -14.56
C ALA A 611 23.60 -10.16 -13.23
N TRP A 612 23.39 -11.48 -13.14
CA TRP A 612 23.01 -12.18 -11.91
C TRP A 612 24.09 -12.07 -10.82
N LYS A 613 25.38 -12.14 -11.18
CA LYS A 613 26.49 -11.88 -10.24
C LYS A 613 26.44 -10.47 -9.66
N PHE A 614 25.97 -9.49 -10.43
CA PHE A 614 25.73 -8.11 -9.99
C PHE A 614 24.37 -7.88 -9.32
N GLY A 615 23.54 -8.91 -9.15
CA GLY A 615 22.25 -8.84 -8.47
C GLY A 615 21.09 -8.34 -9.33
N LEU A 616 21.24 -8.33 -10.66
CA LEU A 616 20.20 -7.97 -11.61
C LEU A 616 19.58 -9.26 -12.19
N GLY A 617 18.44 -9.68 -11.66
CA GLY A 617 17.80 -10.94 -12.03
C GLY A 617 18.39 -12.17 -11.34
N MET A 618 17.92 -13.35 -11.72
CA MET A 618 18.46 -14.64 -11.28
C MET A 618 18.19 -15.76 -12.29
N SER A 619 18.93 -16.86 -12.20
CA SER A 619 18.70 -18.05 -13.04
C SER A 619 17.35 -18.69 -12.73
N HIS A 620 16.78 -19.42 -13.70
CA HIS A 620 15.53 -20.16 -13.49
C HIS A 620 15.69 -21.25 -12.43
N GLU A 621 16.87 -21.87 -12.34
CA GLU A 621 17.17 -22.93 -11.36
C GLU A 621 17.26 -22.37 -9.94
N ASP A 622 17.85 -21.19 -9.75
CA ASP A 622 17.99 -20.53 -8.45
C ASP A 622 16.66 -20.02 -7.87
N GLN A 623 15.62 -19.81 -8.70
CA GLN A 623 14.33 -19.25 -8.27
C GLN A 623 13.62 -20.07 -7.18
N ASN A 624 13.87 -21.38 -7.13
CA ASN A 624 13.27 -22.28 -6.14
C ASN A 624 14.10 -22.40 -4.84
N GLU A 625 15.40 -22.04 -4.88
CA GLU A 625 16.33 -22.18 -3.74
C GLU A 625 16.59 -20.87 -3.00
N LYS A 626 16.52 -19.72 -3.70
CA LYS A 626 16.74 -18.39 -3.13
C LYS A 626 15.50 -17.53 -3.33
N SER A 627 15.03 -16.90 -2.25
CA SER A 627 14.00 -15.86 -2.39
C SER A 627 14.52 -14.72 -3.27
N LEU A 628 13.79 -14.41 -4.35
CA LEU A 628 13.98 -13.22 -5.19
C LEU A 628 14.05 -11.97 -4.32
N SER A 629 15.26 -11.49 -4.01
CA SER A 629 15.45 -10.41 -3.06
C SER A 629 16.87 -9.83 -3.13
N THR A 630 16.98 -8.51 -2.92
CA THR A 630 18.27 -7.87 -2.62
C THR A 630 18.72 -8.10 -1.18
N GLY A 631 17.82 -8.58 -0.33
CA GLY A 631 17.97 -8.80 1.10
C GLY A 631 17.47 -7.65 1.99
N ILE A 632 16.92 -6.59 1.37
CA ILE A 632 16.37 -5.44 2.08
C ILE A 632 15.18 -5.87 2.95
N GLN A 633 15.00 -5.20 4.10
CA GLN A 633 14.04 -5.62 5.12
C GLN A 633 12.60 -5.15 4.85
N ILE A 634 12.39 -4.26 3.88
CA ILE A 634 11.07 -3.76 3.48
C ILE A 634 10.62 -4.42 2.18
N GLN A 635 9.35 -4.26 1.82
CA GLN A 635 8.80 -4.82 0.59
C GLN A 635 9.58 -4.35 -0.65
N GLU A 636 9.90 -5.30 -1.52
CA GLU A 636 10.55 -5.07 -2.81
C GLU A 636 9.90 -5.91 -3.91
N ASP A 637 9.92 -5.38 -5.13
CA ASP A 637 9.74 -6.17 -6.33
C ASP A 637 11.12 -6.54 -6.88
N PHE A 638 11.18 -7.61 -7.67
CA PHE A 638 12.45 -8.12 -8.18
C PHE A 638 12.40 -8.28 -9.70
N GLY A 639 13.26 -7.52 -10.38
CA GLY A 639 13.34 -7.54 -11.84
C GLY A 639 14.16 -8.69 -12.40
N GLN A 640 14.12 -8.84 -13.73
CA GLN A 640 14.83 -9.88 -14.47
C GLN A 640 15.54 -9.27 -15.69
N VAL A 641 16.66 -9.88 -16.07
CA VAL A 641 17.38 -9.57 -17.31
C VAL A 641 17.07 -10.61 -18.38
N TYR A 642 17.27 -10.25 -19.65
CA TYR A 642 17.11 -11.19 -20.74
C TYR A 642 17.91 -12.47 -20.48
N ASN A 643 17.17 -13.57 -20.47
CA ASN A 643 17.64 -14.94 -20.55
C ASN A 643 16.60 -15.73 -21.35
N PHE A 644 17.02 -16.83 -21.94
CA PHE A 644 16.26 -17.65 -22.86
C PHE A 644 14.95 -18.14 -22.24
N GLU A 645 15.00 -18.70 -21.03
CA GLU A 645 13.81 -19.27 -20.37
C GLU A 645 12.78 -18.19 -20.03
N SER A 646 13.21 -17.05 -19.49
CA SER A 646 12.30 -15.93 -19.18
C SER A 646 11.71 -15.32 -20.46
N TRP A 647 12.52 -15.20 -21.52
CA TRP A 647 12.06 -14.73 -22.83
C TRP A 647 11.07 -15.69 -23.47
N LYS A 648 11.37 -16.99 -23.50
CA LYS A 648 10.43 -18.02 -23.96
C LYS A 648 9.11 -17.92 -23.20
N ALA A 649 9.14 -17.90 -21.88
CA ALA A 649 7.94 -17.78 -21.05
C ALA A 649 7.10 -16.53 -21.39
N GLN A 650 7.74 -15.39 -21.69
CA GLN A 650 7.05 -14.19 -22.14
C GLN A 650 6.51 -14.32 -23.57
N SER A 651 7.30 -14.87 -24.50
CA SER A 651 6.98 -14.98 -25.93
C SER A 651 5.87 -15.97 -26.23
N ILE A 652 5.66 -17.00 -25.41
CA ILE A 652 4.61 -18.01 -25.67
C ILE A 652 3.19 -17.59 -25.26
N ARG A 653 3.02 -16.44 -24.60
CA ARG A 653 1.71 -16.00 -24.04
C ARG A 653 0.71 -15.57 -25.10
N ASN A 654 1.16 -14.76 -26.07
CA ASN A 654 0.30 -14.09 -27.04
C ASN A 654 0.13 -14.77 -28.41
N PRO A 655 1.03 -15.66 -28.89
CA PRO A 655 0.94 -16.14 -30.27
C PRO A 655 -0.38 -16.81 -30.64
N MET A 656 -1.06 -17.42 -29.66
CA MET A 656 -2.37 -18.05 -29.87
C MET A 656 -3.48 -17.05 -30.21
N TYR A 657 -3.31 -15.80 -29.77
CA TYR A 657 -4.22 -14.68 -30.01
C TYR A 657 -3.79 -13.88 -31.24
N ASP A 658 -2.49 -13.66 -31.43
CA ASP A 658 -1.96 -12.86 -32.54
C ASP A 658 -2.27 -13.47 -33.93
N ILE A 659 -2.37 -14.80 -34.03
CA ILE A 659 -2.69 -15.48 -35.28
C ILE A 659 -4.18 -15.41 -35.64
N VAL A 660 -5.07 -15.12 -34.69
CA VAL A 660 -6.54 -15.17 -34.84
C VAL A 660 -6.99 -14.34 -36.05
N GLU A 661 -6.52 -13.11 -36.17
CA GLU A 661 -6.92 -12.20 -37.25
C GLU A 661 -6.57 -12.78 -38.64
N ALA A 662 -5.41 -13.42 -38.77
CA ALA A 662 -4.99 -14.04 -40.02
C ALA A 662 -5.85 -15.27 -40.36
N LEU A 663 -6.19 -16.08 -39.35
CA LEU A 663 -7.05 -17.25 -39.53
C LEU A 663 -8.47 -16.83 -39.93
N GLN A 664 -9.02 -15.79 -39.29
CA GLN A 664 -10.33 -15.22 -39.61
C GLN A 664 -10.39 -14.62 -41.02
N LYS A 665 -9.27 -14.09 -41.53
CA LYS A 665 -9.16 -13.63 -42.93
C LYS A 665 -9.03 -14.77 -43.94
N GLY A 666 -8.74 -15.99 -43.50
CA GLY A 666 -8.53 -17.15 -44.37
C GLY A 666 -7.20 -17.11 -45.14
N VAL A 667 -6.24 -16.30 -44.70
CA VAL A 667 -4.96 -16.16 -45.39
C VAL A 667 -3.83 -15.91 -44.40
N TYR A 668 -2.78 -16.72 -44.50
CA TYR A 668 -1.53 -16.50 -43.77
C TYR A 668 -0.34 -16.81 -44.67
N HIS A 669 0.56 -15.85 -44.84
CA HIS A 669 1.70 -15.97 -45.76
C HIS A 669 1.25 -16.38 -47.18
N SER A 670 1.64 -17.57 -47.66
CA SER A 670 1.24 -18.12 -48.96
C SER A 670 0.09 -19.14 -48.86
N PHE A 671 -0.43 -19.40 -47.65
CA PHE A 671 -1.52 -20.33 -47.40
C PHE A 671 -2.87 -19.61 -47.53
N LEU A 672 -3.75 -20.15 -48.37
CA LEU A 672 -5.11 -19.67 -48.59
C LEU A 672 -6.09 -20.79 -48.21
N PHE A 673 -6.98 -20.50 -47.27
CA PHE A 673 -7.92 -21.46 -46.70
C PHE A 673 -9.28 -20.79 -46.40
N VAL A 674 -10.30 -21.58 -46.12
CA VAL A 674 -11.60 -21.07 -45.66
C VAL A 674 -11.40 -20.37 -44.30
N PRO A 675 -11.93 -19.14 -44.10
CA PRO A 675 -11.89 -18.43 -42.83
C PRO A 675 -12.15 -19.34 -41.62
N PHE A 676 -11.20 -19.34 -40.68
CA PHE A 676 -11.20 -20.22 -39.52
C PHE A 676 -11.01 -19.39 -38.25
N ASP A 677 -11.86 -19.61 -37.25
CA ASP A 677 -11.88 -18.78 -36.05
C ASP A 677 -11.54 -19.60 -34.80
N ILE A 678 -10.60 -19.08 -34.01
CA ILE A 678 -10.20 -19.63 -32.70
C ILE A 678 -10.31 -18.58 -31.59
N GLU A 679 -10.93 -17.42 -31.84
CA GLU A 679 -11.14 -16.38 -30.83
C GLU A 679 -12.01 -16.90 -29.68
N ASP A 680 -11.74 -16.45 -28.46
CA ASP A 680 -12.58 -16.79 -27.30
C ASP A 680 -13.86 -15.94 -27.36
N ASN A 681 -15.02 -16.60 -27.43
CA ASN A 681 -16.32 -15.93 -27.53
C ASN A 681 -17.31 -16.53 -26.53
N GLU A 682 -17.86 -15.69 -25.64
CA GLU A 682 -18.82 -16.14 -24.62
C GLU A 682 -20.09 -16.74 -25.20
N SER A 683 -20.49 -16.34 -26.41
CA SER A 683 -21.67 -16.84 -27.12
C SER A 683 -21.44 -18.20 -27.79
N ASP A 684 -20.20 -18.70 -27.84
CA ASP A 684 -19.92 -20.01 -28.42
C ASP A 684 -20.44 -21.14 -27.52
N PRO A 685 -20.91 -22.26 -28.12
CA PRO A 685 -21.20 -23.49 -27.38
C PRO A 685 -19.99 -23.98 -26.56
N ASP A 686 -20.24 -24.60 -25.40
CA ASP A 686 -19.17 -25.04 -24.50
C ASP A 686 -18.22 -26.06 -25.16
N ASP A 687 -18.73 -26.95 -26.00
CA ASP A 687 -17.93 -27.93 -26.75
C ASP A 687 -17.03 -27.27 -27.82
N LEU A 688 -17.45 -26.13 -28.39
CA LEU A 688 -16.64 -25.31 -29.29
C LEU A 688 -15.55 -24.57 -28.53
N LYS A 689 -15.86 -23.99 -27.36
CA LYS A 689 -14.88 -23.33 -26.47
C LYS A 689 -13.78 -24.31 -26.05
N GLU A 690 -14.17 -25.52 -25.64
CA GLU A 690 -13.23 -26.60 -25.31
C GLU A 690 -12.36 -27.00 -26.52
N ALA A 691 -12.94 -27.12 -27.71
CA ALA A 691 -12.21 -27.48 -28.93
C ALA A 691 -11.19 -26.41 -29.35
N LYS A 692 -11.58 -25.12 -29.30
CA LYS A 692 -10.67 -23.99 -29.55
C LYS A 692 -9.53 -23.96 -28.53
N THR A 693 -9.83 -24.16 -27.25
CA THR A 693 -8.83 -24.20 -26.17
C THR A 693 -7.85 -25.36 -26.36
N ALA A 694 -8.33 -26.55 -26.71
CA ALA A 694 -7.47 -27.70 -26.94
C ALA A 694 -6.47 -27.45 -28.10
N LEU A 695 -6.92 -26.83 -29.20
CA LEU A 695 -6.03 -26.45 -30.30
C LEU A 695 -4.96 -25.44 -29.85
N LYS A 696 -5.35 -24.38 -29.12
CA LYS A 696 -4.41 -23.40 -28.57
C LYS A 696 -3.38 -24.04 -27.63
N ASN A 697 -3.81 -25.02 -26.82
CA ASN A 697 -2.92 -25.73 -25.90
C ASN A 697 -1.87 -26.56 -26.65
N GLU A 698 -2.22 -27.23 -27.74
CA GLU A 698 -1.24 -27.97 -28.57
C GLU A 698 -0.22 -27.04 -29.23
N MET A 699 -0.70 -25.91 -29.75
CA MET A 699 0.15 -24.87 -30.32
C MET A 699 1.12 -24.30 -29.26
N LYS A 700 0.63 -24.05 -28.04
CA LYS A 700 1.45 -23.60 -26.92
C LYS A 700 2.46 -24.65 -26.46
N ALA A 701 2.05 -25.91 -26.36
CA ALA A 701 2.92 -27.03 -25.95
C ALA A 701 4.10 -27.22 -26.92
N ALA A 702 3.90 -26.96 -28.22
CA ALA A 702 4.99 -26.94 -29.19
C ALA A 702 6.02 -25.84 -28.90
N LEU A 703 5.56 -24.65 -28.50
CA LEU A 703 6.44 -23.53 -28.15
C LEU A 703 7.15 -23.72 -26.81
N GLU A 704 6.52 -24.38 -25.83
CA GLU A 704 7.13 -24.70 -24.53
C GLU A 704 8.37 -25.61 -24.68
N LYS A 705 8.37 -26.47 -25.71
CA LYS A 705 9.48 -27.36 -26.07
C LYS A 705 10.62 -26.67 -26.82
N VAL A 706 10.48 -25.39 -27.19
CA VAL A 706 11.53 -24.67 -27.90
C VAL A 706 12.78 -24.62 -27.04
N GLY A 707 13.89 -25.03 -27.64
CA GLY A 707 15.20 -25.09 -27.01
C GLY A 707 15.47 -26.30 -26.12
N THR A 708 14.61 -27.31 -26.15
CA THR A 708 14.85 -28.61 -25.48
C THR A 708 15.13 -29.71 -26.51
N ASP A 709 15.54 -30.88 -26.03
CA ASP A 709 15.69 -32.09 -26.87
C ASP A 709 14.36 -32.54 -27.50
N GLU A 710 13.22 -32.04 -27.01
CA GLU A 710 11.87 -32.34 -27.51
C GLU A 710 11.35 -31.28 -28.50
N GLU A 711 12.17 -30.31 -28.90
CA GLU A 711 11.75 -29.25 -29.82
C GLU A 711 11.19 -29.82 -31.13
N ILE A 712 10.03 -29.30 -31.53
CA ILE A 712 9.37 -29.70 -32.77
C ILE A 712 9.90 -28.83 -33.92
N THR A 713 10.72 -29.43 -34.80
CA THR A 713 11.31 -28.74 -35.96
C THR A 713 10.71 -29.16 -37.31
N ASP A 714 9.90 -30.21 -37.34
CA ASP A 714 9.31 -30.79 -38.54
C ASP A 714 7.88 -30.25 -38.73
N ASN A 715 7.75 -29.27 -39.62
CA ASN A 715 6.47 -28.62 -39.94
C ASN A 715 5.37 -29.59 -40.33
N THR A 716 5.71 -30.57 -41.18
CA THR A 716 4.72 -31.51 -41.72
C THR A 716 4.18 -32.39 -40.61
N LYS A 717 5.05 -32.95 -39.77
CA LYS A 717 4.60 -33.77 -38.63
C LYS A 717 3.77 -32.97 -37.63
N PHE A 718 4.14 -31.71 -37.39
CA PHE A 718 3.37 -30.87 -36.50
C PHE A 718 1.99 -30.53 -37.08
N ALA A 719 1.93 -30.13 -38.36
CA ALA A 719 0.66 -29.91 -39.05
C ALA A 719 -0.23 -31.15 -38.99
N GLU A 720 0.30 -32.35 -39.29
CA GLU A 720 -0.43 -33.61 -39.16
C GLU A 720 -1.01 -33.83 -37.76
N SER A 721 -0.29 -33.43 -36.71
CA SER A 721 -0.77 -33.54 -35.32
C SER A 721 -1.90 -32.56 -34.97
N LEU A 722 -2.00 -31.42 -35.67
CA LEU A 722 -3.04 -30.40 -35.45
C LEU A 722 -4.35 -30.73 -36.16
N VAL A 723 -4.32 -31.50 -37.26
CA VAL A 723 -5.49 -31.82 -38.09
C VAL A 723 -6.69 -32.34 -37.26
N PRO A 724 -6.55 -33.27 -36.29
CA PRO A 724 -7.67 -33.73 -35.48
C PRO A 724 -8.35 -32.62 -34.68
N TYR A 725 -7.58 -31.69 -34.10
CA TYR A 725 -8.08 -30.57 -33.33
C TYR A 725 -8.79 -29.55 -34.23
N ILE A 726 -8.21 -29.26 -35.39
CA ILE A 726 -8.79 -28.36 -36.39
C ILE A 726 -10.12 -28.91 -36.91
N LYS A 727 -10.17 -30.20 -37.28
CA LYS A 727 -11.42 -30.85 -37.72
C LYS A 727 -12.51 -30.78 -36.66
N LYS A 728 -12.17 -30.96 -35.37
CA LYS A 728 -13.13 -30.83 -34.27
C LYS A 728 -13.74 -29.42 -34.23
N VAL A 729 -12.94 -28.37 -34.40
CA VAL A 729 -13.44 -26.99 -34.47
C VAL A 729 -14.31 -26.78 -35.71
N MET A 730 -13.89 -27.26 -36.89
CA MET A 730 -14.64 -27.15 -38.15
C MET A 730 -16.01 -27.85 -38.08
N ASP A 731 -16.07 -29.01 -37.45
CA ASP A 731 -17.28 -29.83 -37.33
C ASP A 731 -18.33 -29.17 -36.41
N ILE A 732 -17.90 -28.42 -35.40
CA ILE A 732 -18.79 -27.79 -34.41
C ILE A 732 -19.17 -26.37 -34.84
N SER A 733 -18.20 -25.57 -35.30
CA SER A 733 -18.35 -24.13 -35.57
C SER A 733 -19.42 -23.77 -36.62
N PRO A 734 -20.50 -23.05 -36.22
CA PRO A 734 -21.46 -22.48 -37.17
C PRO A 734 -20.84 -21.45 -38.12
N GLN A 735 -19.88 -20.66 -37.63
CA GLN A 735 -19.17 -19.63 -38.38
C GLN A 735 -18.36 -20.26 -39.50
N PHE A 736 -17.60 -21.32 -39.21
CA PHE A 736 -16.82 -22.05 -40.20
C PHE A 736 -17.73 -22.67 -41.28
N LYS A 737 -18.82 -23.33 -40.89
CA LYS A 737 -19.80 -23.89 -41.84
C LYS A 737 -20.37 -22.83 -42.78
N SER A 738 -20.64 -21.63 -42.27
CA SER A 738 -21.10 -20.49 -43.07
C SER A 738 -20.02 -20.00 -44.04
N ALA A 739 -18.77 -19.92 -43.58
CA ALA A 739 -17.62 -19.53 -44.40
C ALA A 739 -17.35 -20.53 -45.55
N VAL A 740 -17.58 -21.82 -45.34
CA VAL A 740 -17.50 -22.86 -46.39
C VAL A 740 -18.52 -22.59 -47.50
N VAL A 741 -19.78 -22.28 -47.15
CA VAL A 741 -20.85 -21.98 -48.13
C VAL A 741 -20.48 -20.77 -48.97
N GLU A 742 -19.96 -19.72 -48.35
CA GLU A 742 -19.55 -18.51 -49.06
C GLU A 742 -18.36 -18.77 -49.99
N THR A 743 -17.33 -19.45 -49.49
CA THR A 743 -16.12 -19.77 -50.26
C THR A 743 -16.43 -20.69 -51.45
N SER A 744 -17.38 -21.61 -51.28
CA SER A 744 -17.84 -22.55 -52.32
C SER A 744 -18.46 -21.87 -53.54
N LYS A 745 -18.85 -20.59 -53.43
CA LYS A 745 -19.33 -19.79 -54.59
C LYS A 745 -18.21 -19.45 -55.56
N ASN A 746 -16.96 -19.39 -55.06
CA ASN A 746 -15.81 -18.90 -55.81
C ASN A 746 -14.81 -20.01 -56.17
N ARG A 747 -14.74 -21.10 -55.39
CA ARG A 747 -13.88 -22.27 -55.65
C ARG A 747 -14.46 -23.56 -55.08
N SER A 748 -13.96 -24.71 -55.53
CA SER A 748 -14.25 -26.00 -54.87
C SER A 748 -13.58 -26.06 -53.49
N VAL A 749 -14.26 -26.67 -52.51
CA VAL A 749 -13.82 -26.78 -51.12
C VAL A 749 -13.91 -28.25 -50.69
N ASP A 750 -12.77 -28.85 -50.33
CA ASP A 750 -12.68 -30.16 -49.66
C ASP A 750 -12.26 -29.95 -48.20
N ILE A 751 -13.10 -30.39 -47.26
CA ILE A 751 -12.90 -30.15 -45.82
C ILE A 751 -11.61 -30.79 -45.30
N ASN A 752 -11.18 -31.94 -45.83
CA ASN A 752 -9.93 -32.57 -45.41
C ASN A 752 -8.72 -31.80 -45.93
N GLU A 753 -8.79 -31.29 -47.17
CA GLU A 753 -7.76 -30.43 -47.73
C GLU A 753 -7.67 -29.10 -46.96
N GLU A 754 -8.81 -28.45 -46.66
CA GLU A 754 -8.84 -27.22 -45.85
C GLU A 754 -8.22 -27.43 -44.47
N ALA A 755 -8.56 -28.53 -43.77
CA ALA A 755 -7.98 -28.83 -42.47
C ALA A 755 -6.45 -28.97 -42.55
N GLY A 756 -5.94 -29.56 -43.63
CA GLY A 756 -4.51 -29.67 -43.89
C GLY A 756 -3.85 -28.32 -44.12
N VAL A 757 -4.43 -27.47 -44.98
CA VAL A 757 -3.87 -26.13 -45.28
C VAL A 757 -3.89 -25.22 -44.06
N ILE A 758 -4.95 -25.27 -43.24
CA ILE A 758 -5.01 -24.54 -41.96
C ILE A 758 -3.92 -25.05 -41.02
N ALA A 759 -3.73 -26.37 -40.92
CA ALA A 759 -2.70 -26.96 -40.09
C ALA A 759 -1.29 -26.56 -40.54
N ASP A 760 -1.02 -26.53 -41.85
CA ASP A 760 0.25 -26.06 -42.41
C ASP A 760 0.49 -24.57 -42.12
N ALA A 761 -0.55 -23.74 -42.22
CA ALA A 761 -0.46 -22.32 -41.89
C ALA A 761 -0.12 -22.09 -40.41
N ILE A 762 -0.79 -22.80 -39.51
CA ILE A 762 -0.52 -22.75 -38.06
C ILE A 762 0.88 -23.31 -37.77
N ALA A 763 1.26 -24.45 -38.35
CA ALA A 763 2.57 -25.04 -38.13
C ALA A 763 3.70 -24.12 -38.60
N PHE A 764 3.55 -23.49 -39.77
CA PHE A 764 4.52 -22.50 -40.26
C PHE A 764 4.63 -21.30 -39.30
N TYR A 765 3.51 -20.77 -38.80
CA TYR A 765 3.53 -19.68 -37.83
C TYR A 765 4.27 -20.08 -36.54
N ILE A 766 3.95 -21.25 -35.97
CA ILE A 766 4.51 -21.71 -34.71
C ILE A 766 6.00 -22.06 -34.84
N ILE A 767 6.38 -22.86 -35.84
CA ILE A 767 7.74 -23.40 -35.96
C ILE A 767 8.69 -22.44 -36.71
N ASN A 768 8.26 -21.82 -37.81
CA ASN A 768 9.18 -20.98 -38.61
C ASN A 768 9.22 -19.52 -38.16
N ASN A 769 8.18 -19.03 -37.48
CA ASN A 769 8.16 -17.64 -37.04
C ASN A 769 8.36 -17.55 -35.53
N GLN A 770 7.46 -18.15 -34.72
CA GLN A 770 7.49 -17.98 -33.27
C GLN A 770 8.69 -18.68 -32.62
N ALA A 771 8.93 -19.96 -32.92
CA ALA A 771 10.09 -20.70 -32.37
C ALA A 771 11.44 -20.09 -32.79
N VAL A 772 11.52 -19.54 -34.01
CA VAL A 772 12.72 -18.82 -34.49
C VAL A 772 12.91 -17.50 -33.74
N GLN A 773 11.83 -16.74 -33.50
CA GLN A 773 11.89 -15.51 -32.71
C GLN A 773 12.29 -15.76 -31.24
N ILE A 774 11.90 -16.88 -30.65
CA ILE A 774 12.31 -17.25 -29.28
C ILE A 774 13.84 -17.45 -29.20
N LYS A 775 14.45 -18.03 -30.23
CA LYS A 775 15.88 -18.36 -30.29
C LYS A 775 16.77 -17.30 -30.94
N THR A 776 16.20 -16.18 -31.39
CA THR A 776 16.95 -15.16 -32.12
C THR A 776 17.95 -14.42 -31.22
N PRO A 777 19.19 -14.18 -31.67
CA PRO A 777 20.15 -13.37 -30.92
C PRO A 777 19.78 -11.87 -30.86
N GLY A 778 18.72 -11.44 -31.54
CA GLY A 778 18.30 -10.03 -31.53
C GLY A 778 18.03 -9.49 -30.11
N GLN A 779 17.55 -10.33 -29.20
CA GLN A 779 17.28 -9.94 -27.82
C GLN A 779 18.56 -9.76 -27.00
N ILE A 780 19.53 -10.67 -27.05
CA ILE A 780 20.82 -10.48 -26.33
C ILE A 780 21.55 -9.23 -26.85
N ILE A 781 21.50 -8.96 -28.16
CA ILE A 781 22.11 -7.76 -28.76
C ILE A 781 21.44 -6.49 -28.22
N SER A 782 20.11 -6.45 -28.15
CA SER A 782 19.36 -5.31 -27.61
C SER A 782 19.55 -5.16 -26.09
N SER A 783 19.64 -6.28 -25.38
CA SER A 783 19.87 -6.35 -23.93
C SER A 783 21.28 -5.90 -23.55
N ALA A 784 22.25 -5.96 -24.46
CA ALA A 784 23.61 -5.47 -24.26
C ALA A 784 23.69 -3.96 -23.95
N ILE A 785 22.66 -3.19 -24.34
CA ILE A 785 22.52 -1.77 -23.99
C ILE A 785 21.50 -1.51 -22.87
N GLY A 786 20.98 -2.55 -22.22
CA GLY A 786 19.99 -2.44 -21.15
C GLY A 786 18.55 -2.20 -21.62
N GLN A 787 18.21 -2.59 -22.85
CA GLN A 787 16.84 -2.57 -23.39
C GLN A 787 16.30 -4.01 -23.57
N GLY A 788 15.10 -4.17 -24.12
CA GLY A 788 14.46 -5.49 -24.27
C GLY A 788 13.77 -5.91 -22.96
N MET A 789 14.02 -7.15 -22.52
CA MET A 789 13.42 -7.70 -21.29
C MET A 789 14.01 -7.11 -20.00
N ASN A 790 15.18 -6.48 -20.06
CA ASN A 790 15.89 -6.03 -18.86
C ASN A 790 15.03 -5.05 -18.04
N LEU A 791 14.62 -5.49 -16.86
CA LEU A 791 13.93 -4.69 -15.85
C LEU A 791 14.62 -4.87 -14.51
N ALA A 792 14.81 -3.79 -13.77
CA ALA A 792 15.37 -3.81 -12.43
C ALA A 792 14.78 -2.68 -11.60
N THR A 793 14.71 -2.87 -10.29
CA THR A 793 14.33 -1.79 -9.36
C THR A 793 15.50 -0.85 -9.06
N PRO A 794 15.27 0.40 -8.63
CA PRO A 794 16.34 1.30 -8.24
C PRO A 794 17.28 0.74 -7.16
N VAL A 795 16.78 -0.05 -6.20
CA VAL A 795 17.61 -0.73 -5.20
C VAL A 795 18.50 -1.81 -5.82
N GLN A 796 17.99 -2.61 -6.77
CA GLN A 796 18.81 -3.57 -7.52
C GLN A 796 19.91 -2.83 -8.32
N MET A 797 19.55 -1.72 -8.97
CA MET A 797 20.49 -0.92 -9.75
C MET A 797 21.57 -0.28 -8.87
N ALA A 798 21.23 0.27 -7.70
CA ALA A 798 22.22 0.79 -6.76
C ALA A 798 23.15 -0.31 -6.23
N ASN A 799 22.63 -1.50 -5.94
CA ASN A 799 23.45 -2.63 -5.50
C ASN A 799 24.39 -3.14 -6.60
N TYR A 800 23.94 -3.14 -7.86
CA TYR A 800 24.80 -3.38 -9.02
C TYR A 800 25.97 -2.39 -9.04
N VAL A 801 25.69 -1.09 -8.89
CA VAL A 801 26.74 -0.06 -8.93
C VAL A 801 27.70 -0.22 -7.74
N ALA A 802 27.20 -0.57 -6.56
CA ALA A 802 28.02 -0.86 -5.39
C ALA A 802 28.92 -2.09 -5.62
N THR A 803 28.40 -3.12 -6.29
CA THR A 803 29.15 -4.33 -6.67
C THR A 803 30.23 -4.03 -7.70
N LEU A 804 29.95 -3.16 -8.69
CA LEU A 804 30.97 -2.70 -9.63
C LEU A 804 32.05 -1.87 -8.93
N ALA A 805 31.64 -0.98 -8.02
CA ALA A 805 32.55 -0.12 -7.28
C ALA A 805 33.50 -0.92 -6.36
N SER A 806 33.00 -1.99 -5.73
CA SER A 806 33.76 -2.87 -4.85
C SER A 806 34.74 -3.82 -5.57
N GLY A 807 34.71 -3.85 -6.91
CA GLY A 807 35.50 -4.76 -7.72
C GLY A 807 34.89 -6.15 -7.91
N GLY A 808 33.56 -6.26 -7.79
CA GLY A 808 32.79 -7.47 -8.05
C GLY A 808 32.22 -8.16 -6.80
N LYS A 809 32.39 -7.57 -5.61
CA LYS A 809 31.84 -8.09 -4.34
C LYS A 809 30.43 -7.58 -4.11
N ARG A 810 29.45 -8.47 -4.14
CA ARG A 810 28.04 -8.14 -3.94
C ARG A 810 27.61 -8.42 -2.51
N TYR A 811 27.24 -7.36 -1.81
CA TYR A 811 26.73 -7.44 -0.45
C TYR A 811 25.20 -7.48 -0.44
N LYS A 812 24.66 -8.10 0.60
CA LYS A 812 23.23 -8.07 0.90
C LYS A 812 22.81 -6.65 1.26
N VAL A 813 21.73 -6.17 0.66
CA VAL A 813 21.24 -4.81 0.94
C VAL A 813 20.57 -4.77 2.31
N SER A 814 20.85 -3.74 3.09
CA SER A 814 20.19 -3.54 4.39
C SER A 814 19.91 -2.08 4.66
N VAL A 815 18.69 -1.79 5.11
CA VAL A 815 18.26 -0.46 5.57
C VAL A 815 18.20 -0.36 7.10
N VAL A 816 18.43 -1.48 7.80
CA VAL A 816 18.42 -1.58 9.27
C VAL A 816 19.80 -1.96 9.76
N ASP A 817 20.34 -1.21 10.71
CA ASP A 817 21.62 -1.50 11.37
C ASP A 817 21.41 -2.53 12.49
N LYS A 818 20.44 -2.28 13.37
CA LYS A 818 20.17 -3.12 14.55
C LYS A 818 18.78 -2.87 15.13
N VAL A 819 18.32 -3.83 15.93
CA VAL A 819 17.16 -3.71 16.82
C VAL A 819 17.66 -3.78 18.25
N THR A 820 17.14 -2.87 19.09
CA THR A 820 17.49 -2.81 20.52
C THR A 820 16.24 -2.85 21.38
N THR A 821 16.36 -3.28 22.63
CA THR A 821 15.31 -3.09 23.63
C THR A 821 14.99 -1.60 23.81
N PRO A 822 13.88 -1.24 24.48
CA PRO A 822 13.59 0.15 24.85
C PRO A 822 14.73 0.83 25.64
N THR A 823 15.49 0.03 26.41
CA THR A 823 16.61 0.49 27.24
C THR A 823 17.94 0.58 26.48
N GLY A 824 17.99 0.11 25.22
CA GLY A 824 19.16 0.20 24.35
C GLY A 824 20.04 -1.06 24.28
N GLU A 825 19.63 -2.17 24.89
CA GLU A 825 20.34 -3.45 24.76
C GLU A 825 20.13 -4.04 23.36
N VAL A 826 21.20 -4.50 22.70
CA VAL A 826 21.10 -5.02 21.33
C VAL A 826 20.42 -6.40 21.32
N ILE A 827 19.32 -6.51 20.58
CA ILE A 827 18.59 -7.76 20.34
C ILE A 827 19.11 -8.45 19.09
N LYS A 828 19.26 -7.68 18.00
CA LYS A 828 19.70 -8.17 16.70
C LYS A 828 20.52 -7.11 15.99
N GLU A 829 21.61 -7.53 15.36
CA GLU A 829 22.49 -6.68 14.56
C GLU A 829 22.56 -7.23 13.13
N TYR A 830 22.46 -6.34 12.14
CA TYR A 830 22.48 -6.66 10.71
C TYR A 830 23.87 -6.32 10.15
N LYS A 831 24.76 -7.30 10.19
CA LYS A 831 26.15 -7.13 9.72
C LYS A 831 26.22 -7.27 8.19
N PRO A 832 27.20 -6.60 7.55
CA PRO A 832 27.48 -6.81 6.14
C PRO A 832 27.66 -8.29 5.80
N GLU A 833 26.89 -8.77 4.83
CA GLU A 833 26.90 -10.16 4.37
C GLU A 833 27.29 -10.18 2.88
N LEU A 834 28.40 -10.83 2.54
CA LEU A 834 28.81 -11.06 1.16
C LEU A 834 27.94 -12.17 0.56
N VAL A 835 27.14 -11.83 -0.46
CA VAL A 835 26.21 -12.76 -1.11
C VAL A 835 26.86 -13.47 -2.29
N ASP A 836 27.64 -12.75 -3.08
CA ASP A 836 28.32 -13.28 -4.25
C ASP A 836 29.56 -12.45 -4.59
N GLU A 837 30.45 -13.02 -5.39
CA GLU A 837 31.68 -12.37 -5.84
C GLU A 837 32.00 -12.76 -7.29
N LEU A 838 32.39 -11.76 -8.09
CA LEU A 838 33.02 -11.93 -9.39
C LEU A 838 34.44 -11.39 -9.30
N ASP A 839 35.45 -12.23 -9.51
CA ASP A 839 36.86 -11.81 -9.50
C ASP A 839 37.19 -11.08 -10.81
N ILE A 840 37.09 -9.75 -10.80
CA ILE A 840 37.33 -8.90 -11.96
C ILE A 840 38.81 -8.47 -11.96
N PRO A 841 39.59 -8.78 -13.01
CA PRO A 841 40.96 -8.28 -13.13
C PRO A 841 41.03 -6.76 -13.03
N GLU A 842 41.96 -6.25 -12.21
CA GLU A 842 42.11 -4.81 -11.93
C GLU A 842 42.21 -3.97 -13.20
N GLN A 843 42.92 -4.46 -14.22
CA GLN A 843 43.05 -3.77 -15.50
C GLN A 843 41.70 -3.59 -16.24
N TYR A 844 40.80 -4.59 -16.15
CA TYR A 844 39.48 -4.54 -16.77
C TYR A 844 38.56 -3.60 -16.00
N LEU A 845 38.58 -3.71 -14.67
CA LEU A 845 37.83 -2.83 -13.80
C LEU A 845 38.26 -1.37 -14.03
N GLN A 846 39.56 -1.09 -14.03
CA GLN A 846 40.08 0.26 -14.24
C GLN A 846 39.71 0.82 -15.62
N ALA A 847 39.69 0.00 -16.68
CA ALA A 847 39.23 0.44 -18.00
C ALA A 847 37.76 0.90 -17.99
N VAL A 848 36.89 0.17 -17.29
CA VAL A 848 35.48 0.56 -17.11
C VAL A 848 35.37 1.81 -16.23
N LYS A 849 36.09 1.87 -15.11
CA LYS A 849 36.13 3.05 -14.20
C LYS A 849 36.59 4.31 -14.94
N ASP A 850 37.63 4.22 -15.75
CA ASP A 850 38.14 5.33 -16.58
C ASP A 850 37.08 5.81 -17.58
N GLY A 851 36.41 4.88 -18.26
CA GLY A 851 35.33 5.20 -19.19
C GLY A 851 34.17 5.94 -18.50
N MET A 852 33.75 5.44 -17.34
CA MET A 852 32.74 6.08 -16.50
C MET A 852 33.18 7.44 -15.95
N TYR A 853 34.46 7.62 -15.60
CA TYR A 853 34.99 8.92 -15.17
C TYR A 853 34.96 9.96 -16.30
N ARG A 854 35.24 9.54 -17.54
CA ARG A 854 35.19 10.43 -18.73
C ARG A 854 33.77 10.93 -19.04
N VAL A 855 32.72 10.18 -18.70
CA VAL A 855 31.31 10.64 -18.80
C VAL A 855 31.09 11.94 -18.01
N ASN A 856 31.79 12.08 -16.88
CA ASN A 856 31.63 13.18 -15.95
C ASN A 856 32.63 14.33 -16.18
N THR A 857 33.69 14.11 -16.94
CA THR A 857 34.83 15.06 -17.02
C THR A 857 35.25 15.44 -18.44
N SER A 858 34.76 14.75 -19.48
CA SER A 858 35.07 15.11 -20.87
C SER A 858 34.33 16.39 -21.29
N PRO A 859 35.03 17.50 -21.62
CA PRO A 859 34.39 18.79 -21.93
C PRO A 859 33.62 18.78 -23.25
N SER A 860 34.01 17.92 -24.19
CA SER A 860 33.38 17.87 -25.51
C SER A 860 32.23 16.87 -25.60
N ASN A 861 32.21 15.82 -24.75
CA ASN A 861 31.23 14.72 -24.91
C ASN A 861 30.67 14.17 -23.59
N GLY A 862 31.13 14.64 -22.42
CA GLY A 862 30.69 14.14 -21.13
C GLY A 862 29.25 14.56 -20.84
N THR A 863 28.33 13.59 -20.75
CA THR A 863 26.90 13.86 -20.55
C THR A 863 26.57 14.45 -19.18
N ALA A 864 27.44 14.26 -18.18
CA ALA A 864 27.29 14.79 -16.83
C ALA A 864 28.39 15.83 -16.46
N TYR A 865 29.08 16.36 -17.46
CA TYR A 865 30.18 17.32 -17.30
C TYR A 865 29.81 18.52 -16.42
N ASN A 866 28.62 19.09 -16.63
CA ASN A 866 28.17 20.29 -15.91
C ASN A 866 28.08 20.09 -14.38
N SER A 867 27.83 18.85 -13.93
CA SER A 867 27.72 18.54 -12.50
C SER A 867 29.09 18.29 -11.86
N PHE A 868 29.97 17.56 -12.54
CA PHE A 868 31.14 16.94 -11.92
C PHE A 868 32.50 17.41 -12.43
N ALA A 869 32.60 18.18 -13.52
CA ALA A 869 33.89 18.60 -14.07
C ALA A 869 34.80 19.33 -13.06
N ASN A 870 34.19 20.12 -12.17
CA ASN A 870 34.89 20.87 -11.12
C ASN A 870 34.60 20.32 -9.71
N PHE A 871 34.01 19.13 -9.59
CA PHE A 871 33.76 18.53 -8.29
C PHE A 871 35.09 17.99 -7.71
N PRO A 872 35.48 18.34 -6.46
CA PRO A 872 36.80 18.02 -5.94
C PRO A 872 37.10 16.52 -5.84
N ILE A 873 36.07 15.71 -5.62
CA ILE A 873 36.18 14.25 -5.50
C ILE A 873 35.91 13.63 -6.86
N LYS A 874 36.76 12.71 -7.32
CA LYS A 874 36.58 12.05 -8.62
C LYS A 874 35.35 11.12 -8.59
N VAL A 875 34.40 11.34 -9.50
CA VAL A 875 33.17 10.55 -9.61
C VAL A 875 33.17 9.76 -10.92
N ALA A 876 33.01 8.44 -10.85
CA ALA A 876 32.68 7.62 -12.00
C ALA A 876 31.17 7.60 -12.20
N GLY A 877 30.67 7.81 -13.42
CA GLY A 877 29.23 7.75 -13.67
C GLY A 877 28.87 7.28 -15.07
N LYS A 878 27.58 7.00 -15.26
CA LYS A 878 27.01 6.64 -16.56
C LYS A 878 25.55 7.10 -16.64
N THR A 879 25.23 7.85 -17.70
CA THR A 879 23.84 8.21 -18.02
C THR A 879 23.13 7.08 -18.74
N GLY A 880 21.83 6.96 -18.49
CA GLY A 880 20.88 6.12 -19.21
C GLY A 880 19.66 6.93 -19.63
N THR A 881 19.38 6.95 -20.92
CA THR A 881 18.02 7.24 -21.40
C THR A 881 17.43 5.88 -21.76
N ALA A 882 16.43 5.45 -21.01
CA ALA A 882 15.84 4.13 -21.20
C ALA A 882 14.50 4.27 -21.91
N ASP A 883 14.49 3.86 -23.18
CA ASP A 883 13.28 3.83 -23.99
C ASP A 883 12.46 2.58 -23.67
N PHE A 884 11.15 2.76 -23.55
CA PHE A 884 10.19 1.68 -23.41
C PHE A 884 9.14 1.68 -24.52
N SER A 885 9.17 2.68 -25.41
CA SER A 885 8.24 2.80 -26.53
C SER A 885 8.83 3.62 -27.67
N THR A 886 8.05 3.80 -28.73
CA THR A 886 8.42 4.62 -29.90
C THR A 886 8.05 6.09 -29.67
N ASP A 887 8.67 7.01 -30.41
CA ASP A 887 8.34 8.44 -30.38
C ASP A 887 6.85 8.71 -30.68
N GLU A 888 6.25 7.92 -31.57
CA GLU A 888 4.83 7.99 -31.87
C GLU A 888 3.98 7.62 -30.65
N ASN A 889 4.31 6.51 -30.00
CA ASN A 889 3.62 6.07 -28.79
C ASN A 889 3.83 7.04 -27.63
N TYR A 890 5.01 7.61 -27.46
CA TYR A 890 5.24 8.66 -26.45
C TYR A 890 4.33 9.86 -26.66
N ARG A 891 4.15 10.31 -27.90
CA ARG A 891 3.22 11.40 -28.23
C ARG A 891 1.76 11.01 -28.00
N ILE A 892 1.37 9.78 -28.34
CA ILE A 892 0.02 9.26 -28.08
C ILE A 892 -0.24 9.22 -26.57
N GLN A 893 0.72 8.71 -25.81
CA GLN A 893 0.61 8.44 -24.37
C GLN A 893 0.90 9.66 -23.49
N GLY A 894 1.48 10.74 -24.03
CA GLY A 894 1.93 11.88 -23.23
C GLY A 894 3.11 11.57 -22.31
N ARG A 895 3.92 10.55 -22.67
CA ARG A 895 5.03 10.02 -21.87
C ARG A 895 6.38 10.33 -22.50
N ALA A 896 7.46 10.07 -21.76
CA ALA A 896 8.82 10.21 -22.25
C ALA A 896 9.73 9.11 -21.69
N ALA A 897 10.88 8.89 -22.31
CA ALA A 897 11.88 7.94 -21.82
C ALA A 897 12.34 8.24 -20.38
N TYR A 898 12.81 7.21 -19.66
CA TYR A 898 13.34 7.37 -18.31
C TYR A 898 14.69 8.10 -18.31
N GLY A 899 14.88 9.01 -17.36
CA GLY A 899 16.16 9.65 -17.09
C GLY A 899 16.92 8.93 -15.97
N ASN A 900 17.75 7.95 -16.32
CA ASN A 900 18.53 7.16 -15.36
C ASN A 900 19.97 7.68 -15.23
N TYR A 901 20.53 7.61 -14.03
CA TYR A 901 21.95 7.89 -13.81
C TYR A 901 22.51 6.96 -12.73
N ILE A 902 23.70 6.42 -12.99
CA ILE A 902 24.50 5.71 -12.00
C ILE A 902 25.79 6.45 -11.73
N SER A 903 26.26 6.41 -10.49
CA SER A 903 27.62 6.83 -10.16
C SER A 903 28.14 6.21 -8.88
N PHE A 904 29.46 6.18 -8.71
CA PHE A 904 30.10 5.93 -7.42
C PHE A 904 31.28 6.89 -7.20
N ALA A 905 31.61 7.11 -5.94
CA ALA A 905 32.70 7.99 -5.55
C ALA A 905 33.33 7.58 -4.20
N PRO A 906 34.61 7.93 -3.96
CA PRO A 906 35.61 8.35 -4.95
C PRO A 906 35.92 7.28 -6.00
N LEU A 907 36.53 7.66 -7.12
CA LEU A 907 36.95 6.72 -8.19
C LEU A 907 37.92 5.63 -7.68
N ASP A 908 38.91 6.06 -6.91
CA ASP A 908 40.09 5.26 -6.54
C ASP A 908 39.83 4.39 -5.29
N ASP A 909 39.03 4.86 -4.34
CA ASP A 909 38.62 4.12 -3.13
C ASP A 909 37.11 4.33 -2.86
N PRO A 910 36.22 3.67 -3.63
CA PRO A 910 34.79 3.95 -3.60
C PRO A 910 34.16 3.72 -2.23
N LYS A 911 33.38 4.69 -1.76
CA LYS A 911 32.65 4.66 -0.48
C LYS A 911 31.14 4.60 -0.65
N ILE A 912 30.62 5.23 -1.70
CA ILE A 912 29.18 5.35 -1.93
C ILE A 912 28.85 5.18 -3.41
N ALA A 913 27.84 4.37 -3.69
CA ALA A 913 27.27 4.11 -5.00
C ALA A 913 25.81 4.58 -5.03
N ILE A 914 25.40 5.19 -6.14
CA ILE A 914 24.08 5.82 -6.26
C ILE A 914 23.47 5.43 -7.60
N PHE A 915 22.17 5.13 -7.57
CA PHE A 915 21.30 5.11 -8.74
C PHE A 915 20.15 6.09 -8.53
N SER A 916 19.82 6.84 -9.58
CA SER A 916 18.59 7.62 -9.65
C SER A 916 17.85 7.37 -10.95
N THR A 917 16.53 7.51 -10.88
CA THR A 917 15.65 7.49 -12.02
C THR A 917 14.63 8.62 -11.93
N ILE A 918 14.40 9.27 -13.08
CA ILE A 918 13.33 10.23 -13.28
C ILE A 918 12.38 9.62 -14.30
N TYR A 919 11.16 9.31 -13.86
CA TYR A 919 10.11 8.80 -14.73
C TYR A 919 9.71 9.91 -15.68
N ASP A 920 9.61 9.58 -16.97
CA ASP A 920 9.36 10.57 -18.02
C ASP A 920 10.42 11.69 -18.01
N GLY A 921 11.67 11.39 -17.64
CA GLY A 921 12.74 12.38 -17.49
C GLY A 921 13.45 12.78 -18.78
N SER A 922 13.29 12.02 -19.87
CA SER A 922 13.95 12.13 -21.18
C SER A 922 15.48 11.99 -21.17
N ARG A 923 16.19 12.53 -20.18
CA ARG A 923 17.65 12.63 -20.15
C ARG A 923 18.20 12.15 -18.82
N GLY A 924 19.10 11.15 -18.88
CA GLY A 924 19.81 10.68 -17.69
C GLY A 924 20.75 11.71 -17.04
N SER A 925 21.18 12.74 -17.78
CA SER A 925 22.05 13.80 -17.23
C SER A 925 21.41 14.58 -16.06
N GLU A 926 20.08 14.59 -16.00
CA GLU A 926 19.33 15.24 -14.92
C GLU A 926 19.56 14.54 -13.56
N GLY A 927 19.77 13.23 -13.54
CA GLY A 927 20.12 12.50 -12.31
C GLY A 927 21.48 12.92 -11.72
N ALA A 928 22.40 13.44 -12.55
CA ALA A 928 23.72 13.85 -12.07
C ALA A 928 23.67 15.04 -11.09
N THR A 929 22.68 15.93 -11.20
CA THR A 929 22.51 17.04 -10.24
C THR A 929 22.07 16.53 -8.87
N ILE A 930 21.22 15.50 -8.85
CA ILE A 930 20.78 14.82 -7.63
C ILE A 930 21.97 14.14 -6.94
N HIS A 931 22.76 13.39 -7.70
CA HIS A 931 23.92 12.67 -7.16
C HIS A 931 24.98 13.63 -6.59
N LYS A 932 25.17 14.80 -7.21
CA LYS A 932 26.05 15.84 -6.68
C LYS A 932 25.62 16.29 -5.29
N ALA A 933 24.32 16.57 -5.07
CA ALA A 933 23.81 16.97 -3.77
C ALA A 933 24.04 15.89 -2.70
N ILE A 934 23.85 14.61 -3.07
CA ILE A 934 24.09 13.47 -2.19
C ILE A 934 25.57 13.35 -1.83
N TYR A 935 26.49 13.45 -2.81
CA TYR A 935 27.92 13.44 -2.53
C TYR A 935 28.36 14.64 -1.70
N GLU A 936 27.75 15.81 -1.91
CA GLU A 936 28.02 17.00 -1.11
C GLU A 936 27.59 16.83 0.36
N ALA A 937 26.47 16.15 0.60
CA ALA A 937 26.03 15.80 1.95
C ALA A 937 26.94 14.74 2.58
N PHE A 938 27.21 13.65 1.86
CA PHE A 938 28.01 12.52 2.35
C PHE A 938 29.47 12.90 2.62
N PHE A 939 30.10 13.66 1.72
CA PHE A 939 31.49 14.13 1.87
C PHE A 939 31.59 15.53 2.45
N LYS A 940 30.58 16.02 3.19
CA LYS A 940 30.53 17.38 3.73
C LYS A 940 31.83 17.78 4.44
N GLU A 941 32.32 16.95 5.35
CA GLU A 941 33.54 17.24 6.09
C GLU A 941 34.78 17.24 5.19
N GLU A 942 34.89 16.31 4.26
CA GLU A 942 36.03 16.20 3.35
C GLU A 942 36.08 17.40 2.41
N LEU A 943 34.94 17.82 1.85
CA LEU A 943 34.84 18.99 0.99
C LEU A 943 35.24 20.28 1.71
N LEU A 944 34.81 20.47 2.96
CA LEU A 944 35.18 21.64 3.76
C LEU A 944 36.66 21.60 4.21
N LYS A 945 37.25 20.41 4.39
CA LYS A 945 38.69 20.24 4.63
C LYS A 945 39.51 20.58 3.38
N LEU A 946 39.04 20.17 2.19
CA LEU A 946 39.69 20.47 0.91
C LEU A 946 39.58 21.95 0.52
N ASP A 947 38.40 22.54 0.74
CA ASP A 947 38.10 23.94 0.45
C ASP A 947 37.11 24.52 1.47
N PRO A 948 37.59 25.27 2.49
CA PRO A 948 36.71 25.92 3.47
C PRO A 948 35.71 26.92 2.86
N SER A 949 35.94 27.37 1.62
CA SER A 949 35.03 28.26 0.87
C SER A 949 34.07 27.52 -0.06
N TYR A 950 33.98 26.19 0.02
CA TYR A 950 33.19 25.37 -0.90
C TYR A 950 31.73 25.82 -1.01
N ALA A 951 31.12 26.19 0.12
CA ALA A 951 29.74 26.67 0.16
C ALA A 951 29.47 27.93 -0.68
N SER A 952 30.46 28.82 -0.86
CA SER A 952 30.29 29.99 -1.74
C SER A 952 30.40 29.66 -3.23
N LYS A 953 30.85 28.45 -3.56
CA LYS A 953 31.10 27.98 -4.94
C LYS A 953 30.07 26.97 -5.43
N SER A 954 29.33 26.32 -4.52
CA SER A 954 28.27 25.38 -4.86
C SER A 954 26.92 25.80 -4.27
N GLU A 955 26.02 26.21 -5.16
CA GLU A 955 24.63 26.51 -4.78
C GLU A 955 23.92 25.27 -4.21
N SER A 956 24.19 24.09 -4.78
CA SER A 956 23.68 22.81 -4.30
C SER A 956 24.10 22.52 -2.85
N PHE A 957 25.40 22.66 -2.54
CA PHE A 957 25.91 22.46 -1.18
C PHE A 957 25.25 23.42 -0.20
N ARG A 958 25.17 24.71 -0.57
CA ARG A 958 24.52 25.71 0.27
C ARG A 958 23.06 25.34 0.53
N LYS A 959 22.29 25.04 -0.52
CA LYS A 959 20.86 24.76 -0.44
C LYS A 959 20.54 23.49 0.35
N TYR A 960 21.21 22.37 0.04
CA TYR A 960 20.83 21.06 0.56
C TYR A 960 21.61 20.61 1.79
N VAL A 961 22.81 21.17 2.02
CA VAL A 961 23.73 20.70 3.07
C VAL A 961 23.94 21.74 4.15
N GLN A 962 24.22 22.99 3.78
CA GLN A 962 24.49 24.06 4.74
C GLN A 962 23.20 24.64 5.33
N ASP A 963 22.26 25.00 4.47
CA ASP A 963 21.01 25.68 4.82
C ASP A 963 19.86 24.69 5.07
N SER A 964 20.19 23.40 5.27
CA SER A 964 19.21 22.38 5.63
C SER A 964 18.44 22.81 6.89
N PRO A 965 17.10 22.72 6.90
CA PRO A 965 16.28 23.08 8.05
C PRO A 965 16.36 22.03 9.16
N LEU A 966 16.85 20.83 8.86
CA LEU A 966 16.89 19.73 9.81
C LEU A 966 17.81 20.04 10.99
N LYS A 967 17.32 19.80 12.20
CA LYS A 967 18.07 19.91 13.45
C LYS A 967 18.23 18.54 14.09
N ASP A 968 19.30 18.33 14.83
CA ASP A 968 19.50 17.14 15.65
C ASP A 968 18.45 17.08 16.77
N ASN A 969 17.85 15.91 16.96
CA ASN A 969 16.82 15.65 17.95
C ASN A 969 17.14 14.38 18.76
N LYS A 970 18.40 14.26 19.19
CA LYS A 970 18.93 13.08 19.89
C LYS A 970 18.43 12.93 21.34
N ASP A 971 17.60 13.85 21.80
CA ASP A 971 17.01 13.83 23.13
C ASP A 971 15.51 13.53 23.09
N ASP A 972 14.98 13.09 24.22
CA ASP A 972 13.58 12.67 24.36
C ASP A 972 12.61 13.86 24.55
N SER A 973 13.04 15.11 24.30
CA SER A 973 12.24 16.31 24.59
C SER A 973 11.33 16.77 23.45
N ILE A 974 11.14 15.93 22.43
CA ILE A 974 10.33 16.22 21.24
C ILE A 974 8.87 16.48 21.63
N LYS A 975 8.33 17.63 21.22
CA LYS A 975 6.93 18.03 21.39
C LYS A 975 6.29 18.26 20.03
N ILE A 976 4.97 18.15 19.96
CA ILE A 976 4.21 18.65 18.79
C ILE A 976 4.50 20.13 18.67
N ASP A 977 5.03 20.55 17.51
CA ASP A 977 5.03 21.96 17.17
C ASP A 977 3.58 22.37 16.84
N THR A 978 2.90 22.95 17.82
CA THR A 978 1.52 23.44 17.67
C THR A 978 1.45 24.76 16.90
N THR A 979 2.58 25.28 16.39
CA THR A 979 2.62 26.60 15.73
C THR A 979 2.38 26.57 14.22
N GLY A 980 2.22 25.38 13.61
CA GLY A 980 1.80 25.25 12.22
C GLY A 980 2.75 25.95 11.23
N ASN A 981 4.07 25.91 11.49
CA ASN A 981 5.12 26.37 10.57
C ASN A 981 6.01 25.20 10.14
#